data_AF-A0A2X3UGH9-F1
#
_entry.id   AF-A0A2X3UGH9-F1
#
_cell.length_a   1.000
_cell.length_b   1.000
_cell.length_c   1.000
_cell.angle_alpha   90.00
_cell.angle_beta   90.00
_cell.angle_gamma   90.00
#
_symmetry.space_group_name_H-M   'P 1'
#
loop_
_entity.id
_entity.type
_entity.pdbx_description
1 polymer ?
#
loop_
_entity_poly.entity_id
_entity_poly.type
_entity_poly.pdbx_seq_one_letter_code
_entity_poly.pdbx_strand_id
1 'polypeptide(L)'
;MLHKENPDYNRGQFGFYSLNDLVPQDHLLRQIEEAIDFSFIYDIVADSYSDDTGRPSLDPVLLIKIPILQCLFGIRSMRQTIKEIEVNTAYRWFLGLRLDDKVPHFTTYGKNYVRRFQDRQVIEGIFTHILGLCVNAGFIDPTEIFIDGTHIKAAANNRKFINREVEKQAKFMSEQLEIEINRDREKHAKKPLGPAKEEGPVAKKISTTDPESGWFHKGDHKEVFAYTAQAACDKYGWALAYSVEAGNVHDSQAFPALFAKLQPFQPSFLIADSGYKTPSIAHFLLEQEITPVFPYTRPKGKKGKLRSKDFVYDEYYDCYICPENQVLTYRTTIREGYREYKSDPAICASCPLLSICTESKNKQKVVTRHIWKEALETCEEIRHRKGMKELYQKRKETIERLFGTAKEYHNLRYTREKGKSKMQDKVGLTLACLNLKKLVKMRAGKPFYIVQIATILAKRLTIRPINRKRQTSVEMFVFILKRITHQIWCVIRFYGIMKANMRRSLSMIGDNIKSLRRTHDLTQPEFAKMVGISRNSLSRYENGTSKVSTELIDCICQKFNVSYVDIVGEDKMLTPVEDYQLTLKIEIIKERGAAILSKLYRYQDSQDIAFDDESNPWILMSDDLAELINTKIYLVDTFDEIERYNGYLDGIERMLDMVHHRVLA
;
A
#
# COMPACT_ATOMS: atom_id res chain seq x y z
N MET A 1 -21.53 18.96 -41.05
CA MET A 1 -22.33 20.14 -41.41
C MET A 1 -21.40 21.35 -41.49
N LEU A 2 -21.09 21.84 -42.69
CA LEU A 2 -20.32 23.07 -42.91
C LEU A 2 -21.28 24.16 -43.38
N HIS A 3 -21.99 24.79 -42.45
CA HIS A 3 -22.81 25.95 -42.78
C HIS A 3 -21.89 27.15 -43.03
N LYS A 4 -22.09 27.86 -44.16
CA LYS A 4 -21.49 29.17 -44.46
C LYS A 4 -22.18 30.30 -43.67
N GLU A 5 -22.69 30.00 -42.48
CA GLU A 5 -23.38 30.97 -41.63
C GLU A 5 -22.37 31.80 -40.87
N ASN A 6 -22.67 33.09 -40.71
CA ASN A 6 -21.84 33.99 -39.91
C ASN A 6 -21.71 33.41 -38.49
N PRO A 7 -20.49 33.08 -38.01
CA PRO A 7 -20.29 32.47 -36.69
C PRO A 7 -20.89 33.29 -35.54
N ASP A 8 -21.02 34.61 -35.71
CA ASP A 8 -21.57 35.51 -34.70
C ASP A 8 -23.05 35.26 -34.43
N TYR A 9 -23.80 34.78 -35.43
CA TYR A 9 -25.19 34.36 -35.23
C TYR A 9 -25.27 33.21 -34.22
N ASN A 10 -24.45 32.18 -34.37
CA ASN A 10 -24.45 31.01 -33.48
C ASN A 10 -23.87 31.32 -32.10
N ARG A 11 -22.92 32.26 -31.99
CA ARG A 11 -22.34 32.68 -30.69
C ARG A 11 -23.31 33.46 -29.81
N GLY A 12 -24.31 34.12 -30.40
CA GLY A 12 -25.33 34.90 -29.69
C GLY A 12 -26.62 34.13 -29.37
N GLN A 13 -26.70 32.83 -29.72
CA GLN A 13 -27.88 32.03 -29.47
C GLN A 13 -28.03 31.71 -27.98
N PHE A 14 -29.27 31.81 -27.48
CA PHE A 14 -29.65 31.37 -26.15
C PHE A 14 -30.21 29.95 -26.25
N GLY A 15 -29.79 29.07 -25.35
CA GLY A 15 -30.35 27.72 -25.22
C GLY A 15 -30.36 27.27 -23.77
N PHE A 16 -31.36 26.47 -23.42
CA PHE A 16 -31.51 25.89 -22.09
C PHE A 16 -30.82 24.53 -22.06
N TYR A 17 -29.58 24.52 -21.56
CA TYR A 17 -28.78 23.30 -21.43
C TYR A 17 -28.38 23.12 -19.97
N SER A 18 -28.40 21.87 -19.49
CA SER A 18 -27.76 21.55 -18.21
C SER A 18 -26.27 21.30 -18.42
N LEU A 19 -25.46 21.48 -17.38
CA LEU A 19 -24.06 21.03 -17.41
C LEU A 19 -23.94 19.52 -17.67
N ASN A 20 -24.97 18.74 -17.31
CA ASN A 20 -25.02 17.33 -17.60
C ASN A 20 -25.12 17.04 -19.11
N ASP A 21 -25.88 17.84 -19.85
CA ASP A 21 -26.04 17.67 -21.30
C ASP A 21 -24.79 18.10 -22.07
N LEU A 22 -24.06 19.10 -21.56
CA LEU A 22 -22.87 19.67 -22.20
C LEU A 22 -21.62 18.78 -22.06
N VAL A 23 -21.60 17.84 -21.11
CA VAL A 23 -20.46 16.96 -20.85
C VAL A 23 -20.77 15.56 -21.37
N PRO A 24 -20.03 15.06 -22.40
CA PRO A 24 -20.27 13.74 -22.98
C PRO A 24 -20.28 12.62 -21.94
N GLN A 25 -21.17 11.63 -22.10
CA GLN A 25 -21.35 10.54 -21.14
C GLN A 25 -20.10 9.65 -21.00
N ASP A 26 -19.33 9.50 -22.07
CA ASP A 26 -18.08 8.74 -22.12
C ASP A 26 -16.85 9.54 -21.66
N HIS A 27 -17.03 10.79 -21.21
CA HIS A 27 -15.92 11.64 -20.78
C HIS A 27 -15.22 11.07 -19.53
N LEU A 28 -13.88 11.10 -19.51
CA LEU A 28 -13.05 10.54 -18.43
C LEU A 28 -13.48 10.99 -17.03
N LEU A 29 -13.84 12.28 -16.87
CA LEU A 29 -14.24 12.81 -15.57
C LEU A 29 -15.55 12.23 -15.06
N ARG A 30 -16.49 11.86 -15.94
CA ARG A 30 -17.71 11.15 -15.53
C ARG A 30 -17.37 9.76 -15.02
N GLN A 31 -16.54 9.05 -15.78
CA GLN A 31 -16.11 7.71 -15.39
C GLN A 31 -15.30 7.73 -14.07
N ILE A 32 -14.56 8.80 -13.79
CA ILE A 32 -13.88 9.00 -12.50
C ILE A 32 -14.88 9.26 -11.38
N GLU A 33 -15.85 10.16 -11.58
CA GLU A 33 -16.88 10.48 -10.59
C GLU A 33 -17.72 9.23 -10.23
N GLU A 34 -17.97 8.36 -11.20
CA GLU A 34 -18.66 7.09 -10.98
C GLU A 34 -17.78 6.05 -10.24
N ALA A 35 -16.47 6.06 -10.49
CA ALA A 35 -15.57 5.06 -9.94
C ALA A 35 -15.19 5.30 -8.47
N ILE A 36 -15.24 6.56 -8.01
CA ILE A 36 -14.80 7.00 -6.69
C ILE A 36 -15.81 7.98 -6.11
N ASP A 37 -16.32 7.64 -4.93
CA ASP A 37 -16.94 8.62 -4.05
C ASP A 37 -15.84 9.44 -3.36
N PHE A 38 -15.88 10.77 -3.49
CA PHE A 38 -14.91 11.68 -2.88
C PHE A 38 -15.27 12.09 -1.44
N SER A 39 -16.40 11.62 -0.90
CA SER A 39 -16.88 11.95 0.45
C SER A 39 -15.87 11.61 1.56
N PHE A 40 -15.05 10.55 1.38
CA PHE A 40 -14.00 10.17 2.33
C PHE A 40 -12.97 11.29 2.62
N ILE A 41 -12.87 12.29 1.74
CA ILE A 41 -12.00 13.45 1.96
C ILE A 41 -12.47 14.25 3.18
N TYR A 42 -13.77 14.33 3.44
CA TYR A 42 -14.31 15.03 4.60
C TYR A 42 -13.77 14.45 5.90
N ASP A 43 -13.75 13.12 6.03
CA ASP A 43 -13.22 12.44 7.20
C ASP A 43 -11.72 12.70 7.38
N ILE A 44 -10.94 12.66 6.30
CA ILE A 44 -9.49 12.91 6.33
C ILE A 44 -9.17 14.34 6.81
N VAL A 45 -10.02 15.31 6.50
CA VAL A 45 -9.76 16.71 6.77
C VAL A 45 -10.61 17.29 7.89
N ALA A 46 -11.43 16.49 8.59
CA ALA A 46 -12.37 16.95 9.61
C ALA A 46 -11.70 17.89 10.63
N ASP A 47 -10.55 17.49 11.18
CA ASP A 47 -9.75 18.26 12.16
C ASP A 47 -9.16 19.59 11.60
N SER A 48 -9.30 19.86 10.31
CA SER A 48 -8.85 21.10 9.66
C SER A 48 -9.94 22.15 9.52
N TYR A 49 -11.18 21.79 9.82
CA TYR A 49 -12.38 22.61 9.65
C TYR A 49 -13.12 22.72 10.99
N SER A 50 -13.82 23.84 11.19
CA SER A 50 -14.75 24.03 12.30
C SER A 50 -16.14 24.07 11.71
N ASP A 51 -17.06 23.35 12.34
CA ASP A 51 -18.45 23.22 11.88
C ASP A 51 -19.28 24.46 12.17
N ASP A 52 -18.88 25.25 13.16
CA ASP A 52 -19.72 26.23 13.84
C ASP A 52 -19.12 27.65 13.89
N THR A 53 -17.82 27.82 13.64
CA THR A 53 -17.15 29.12 13.80
C THR A 53 -16.44 29.61 12.53
N GLY A 54 -16.61 30.92 12.27
CA GLY A 54 -15.87 31.65 11.24
C GLY A 54 -16.54 31.73 9.88
N ARG A 55 -15.78 32.20 8.88
CA ARG A 55 -16.28 32.34 7.51
C ARG A 55 -16.30 30.96 6.83
N PRO A 56 -17.42 30.57 6.19
CA PRO A 56 -17.49 29.33 5.42
C PRO A 56 -16.34 29.24 4.43
N SER A 57 -15.55 28.18 4.54
CA SER A 57 -14.46 27.94 3.60
C SER A 57 -14.96 27.23 2.35
N LEU A 58 -14.11 27.20 1.32
CA LEU A 58 -14.36 26.35 0.16
C LEU A 58 -14.44 24.89 0.59
N ASP A 59 -15.31 24.16 -0.11
CA ASP A 59 -15.48 22.73 0.05
C ASP A 59 -14.15 21.98 -0.12
N PRO A 60 -13.74 21.16 0.86
CA PRO A 60 -12.51 20.38 0.78
C PRO A 60 -12.45 19.42 -0.41
N VAL A 61 -13.58 18.81 -0.81
CA VAL A 61 -13.62 17.93 -1.99
C VAL A 61 -13.28 18.71 -3.25
N LEU A 62 -13.91 19.87 -3.46
CA LEU A 62 -13.57 20.78 -4.55
C LEU A 62 -12.08 21.16 -4.54
N LEU A 63 -11.51 21.47 -3.37
CA LEU A 63 -10.10 21.84 -3.25
C LEU A 63 -9.13 20.73 -3.65
N ILE A 64 -9.48 19.46 -3.42
CA ILE A 64 -8.69 18.29 -3.80
C ILE A 64 -8.95 17.87 -5.25
N LYS A 65 -10.17 18.05 -5.78
CA LYS A 65 -10.47 17.78 -7.18
C LYS A 65 -9.71 18.69 -8.14
N ILE A 66 -9.41 19.95 -7.76
CA ILE A 66 -8.60 20.87 -8.59
C ILE A 66 -7.20 20.32 -8.93
N PRO A 67 -6.35 19.91 -7.96
CA PRO A 67 -5.04 19.34 -8.27
C PRO A 67 -5.14 17.95 -8.92
N ILE A 68 -6.22 17.18 -8.67
CA ILE A 68 -6.50 15.96 -9.45
C ILE A 68 -6.72 16.30 -10.93
N LEU A 69 -7.55 17.29 -11.26
CA LEU A 69 -7.72 17.79 -12.64
C LEU A 69 -6.40 18.23 -13.25
N GLN A 70 -5.63 19.03 -12.49
CA GLN A 70 -4.31 19.47 -12.92
C GLN A 70 -3.42 18.27 -13.29
N CYS A 71 -3.40 17.24 -12.44
CA CYS A 71 -2.60 16.05 -12.67
C CYS A 71 -3.12 15.25 -13.87
N LEU A 72 -4.40 14.91 -13.91
CA LEU A 72 -5.02 14.04 -14.92
C LEU A 72 -4.78 14.52 -16.36
N PHE A 73 -4.88 15.84 -16.56
CA PHE A 73 -4.71 16.51 -17.85
C PHE A 73 -3.33 17.13 -18.06
N GLY A 74 -2.39 16.93 -17.12
CA GLY A 74 -1.03 17.41 -17.28
C GLY A 74 -0.92 18.94 -17.38
N ILE A 75 -1.77 19.68 -16.67
CA ILE A 75 -1.76 21.15 -16.67
C ILE A 75 -0.56 21.65 -15.84
N ARG A 76 0.32 22.42 -16.48
CA ARG A 76 1.63 22.74 -15.89
C ARG A 76 1.55 23.62 -14.64
N SER A 77 0.53 24.48 -14.52
CA SER A 77 0.45 25.47 -13.45
C SER A 77 -0.96 25.63 -12.93
N MET A 78 -1.09 25.85 -11.61
CA MET A 78 -2.37 26.15 -10.98
C MET A 78 -3.07 27.37 -11.59
N ARG A 79 -2.33 28.40 -12.00
CA ARG A 79 -2.90 29.56 -12.71
C ARG A 79 -3.59 29.16 -14.02
N GLN A 80 -2.94 28.28 -14.80
CA GLN A 80 -3.54 27.72 -16.01
C GLN A 80 -4.72 26.84 -15.65
N THR A 81 -4.62 25.98 -14.62
CA THR A 81 -5.73 25.13 -14.18
C THR A 81 -6.98 25.95 -13.88
N ILE A 82 -6.85 27.05 -13.15
CA ILE A 82 -7.98 27.95 -12.85
C ILE A 82 -8.55 28.57 -14.13
N LYS A 83 -7.71 29.07 -15.05
CA LYS A 83 -8.18 29.60 -16.35
C LYS A 83 -8.91 28.55 -17.18
N GLU A 84 -8.45 27.31 -17.14
CA GLU A 84 -9.12 26.21 -17.83
C GLU A 84 -10.49 25.91 -17.20
N ILE A 85 -10.60 25.94 -15.86
CA ILE A 85 -11.88 25.76 -15.15
C ILE A 85 -12.87 26.90 -15.48
N GLU A 86 -12.39 28.11 -15.78
CA GLU A 86 -13.26 29.24 -16.20
C GLU A 86 -13.96 28.96 -17.54
N VAL A 87 -13.32 28.23 -18.45
CA VAL A 87 -13.82 28.05 -19.84
C VAL A 87 -14.28 26.62 -20.15
N ASN A 88 -13.85 25.62 -19.37
CA ASN A 88 -14.10 24.22 -19.65
C ASN A 88 -15.29 23.67 -18.84
N THR A 89 -16.39 23.39 -19.52
CA THR A 89 -17.63 22.88 -18.92
C THR A 89 -17.44 21.54 -18.20
N ALA A 90 -16.60 20.64 -18.71
CA ALA A 90 -16.33 19.35 -18.07
C ALA A 90 -15.58 19.51 -16.74
N TYR A 91 -14.69 20.50 -16.64
CA TYR A 91 -13.97 20.78 -15.39
C TYR A 91 -14.91 21.37 -14.35
N ARG A 92 -15.78 22.29 -14.76
CA ARG A 92 -16.81 22.84 -13.85
C ARG A 92 -17.77 21.77 -13.37
N TRP A 93 -18.22 20.90 -14.27
CA TRP A 93 -19.08 19.76 -13.95
C TRP A 93 -18.44 18.85 -12.89
N PHE A 94 -17.18 18.45 -13.09
CA PHE A 94 -16.46 17.59 -12.15
C PHE A 94 -16.26 18.25 -10.78
N LEU A 95 -16.12 19.58 -10.74
CA LEU A 95 -16.00 20.36 -9.51
C LEU A 95 -17.33 20.72 -8.86
N GLY A 96 -18.48 20.38 -9.48
CA GLY A 96 -19.79 20.79 -8.99
C GLY A 96 -20.08 22.29 -9.09
N LEU A 97 -19.37 23.02 -9.95
CA LEU A 97 -19.56 24.46 -10.15
C LEU A 97 -20.63 24.73 -11.23
N ARG A 98 -21.57 25.63 -10.95
CA ARG A 98 -22.51 26.19 -11.94
C ARG A 98 -21.77 26.99 -13.00
N LEU A 99 -22.38 27.33 -14.13
CA LEU A 99 -21.71 28.14 -15.17
C LEU A 99 -21.40 29.57 -14.70
N ASP A 100 -22.22 30.12 -13.80
CA ASP A 100 -22.13 31.48 -13.26
C ASP A 100 -21.29 31.59 -11.98
N ASP A 101 -20.93 30.47 -11.36
CA ASP A 101 -20.12 30.48 -10.13
C ASP A 101 -18.73 31.09 -10.37
N LYS A 102 -18.24 31.84 -9.38
CA LYS A 102 -16.86 32.34 -9.43
C LYS A 102 -15.88 31.20 -9.15
N VAL A 103 -14.96 30.99 -10.08
CA VAL A 103 -13.88 30.01 -9.89
C VAL A 103 -12.94 30.49 -8.78
N PRO A 104 -12.52 29.61 -7.84
CA PRO A 104 -11.54 29.98 -6.84
C PRO A 104 -10.26 30.54 -7.45
N HIS A 105 -9.78 31.65 -6.89
CA HIS A 105 -8.49 32.20 -7.30
C HIS A 105 -7.36 31.22 -6.95
N PHE A 106 -6.33 31.12 -7.79
CA PHE A 106 -5.23 30.15 -7.63
C PHE A 106 -4.49 30.26 -6.28
N THR A 107 -4.49 31.46 -5.66
CA THR A 107 -3.88 31.66 -4.33
C THR A 107 -4.70 31.02 -3.22
N THR A 108 -6.01 30.85 -3.40
CA THR A 108 -6.89 30.22 -2.42
C THR A 108 -6.50 28.76 -2.23
N TYR A 109 -6.26 28.03 -3.32
CA TYR A 109 -5.70 26.68 -3.27
C TYR A 109 -4.36 26.66 -2.51
N GLY A 110 -3.41 27.51 -2.91
CA GLY A 110 -2.07 27.52 -2.28
C GLY A 110 -2.11 27.84 -0.78
N LYS A 111 -2.98 28.76 -0.35
CA LYS A 111 -3.15 29.11 1.06
C LYS A 111 -3.83 28.01 1.86
N ASN A 112 -4.88 27.38 1.31
CA ASN A 112 -5.55 26.27 1.98
C ASN A 112 -4.64 25.05 2.09
N TYR A 113 -3.89 24.74 1.04
CA TYR A 113 -2.93 23.66 1.07
C TYR A 113 -1.90 23.85 2.19
N VAL A 114 -1.24 25.02 2.26
CA VAL A 114 -0.24 25.31 3.31
C VAL A 114 -0.85 25.30 4.71
N ARG A 115 -2.09 25.77 4.89
CA ARG A 115 -2.72 25.91 6.21
C ARG A 115 -3.40 24.64 6.72
N ARG A 116 -3.89 23.80 5.82
CA ARG A 116 -4.85 22.73 6.14
C ARG A 116 -4.42 21.34 5.67
N PHE A 117 -3.64 21.24 4.60
CA PHE A 117 -3.31 19.94 4.00
C PHE A 117 -1.84 19.57 4.16
N GLN A 118 -0.96 20.57 4.21
CA GLN A 118 0.47 20.37 4.40
C GLN A 118 0.73 19.64 5.72
N ASP A 119 1.56 18.60 5.66
CA ASP A 119 2.03 17.81 6.81
C ASP A 119 0.94 16.99 7.54
N ARG A 120 -0.30 16.95 7.02
CA ARG A 120 -1.41 16.11 7.53
C ARG A 120 -1.63 14.81 6.75
N GLN A 121 -0.68 14.42 5.89
CA GLN A 121 -0.73 13.19 5.09
C GLN A 121 -2.02 13.00 4.25
N VAL A 122 -2.74 14.08 3.93
CA VAL A 122 -4.02 14.03 3.19
C VAL A 122 -3.86 13.31 1.85
N ILE A 123 -2.80 13.63 1.11
CA ILE A 123 -2.52 13.01 -0.20
C ILE A 123 -2.13 11.53 -0.06
N GLU A 124 -1.43 11.18 1.01
CA GLU A 124 -1.12 9.78 1.32
C GLU A 124 -2.39 8.98 1.66
N GLY A 125 -3.32 9.59 2.39
CA GLY A 125 -4.67 9.04 2.62
C GLY A 125 -5.44 8.82 1.31
N ILE A 126 -5.45 9.80 0.41
CA ILE A 126 -6.08 9.67 -0.93
C ILE A 126 -5.43 8.56 -1.74
N PHE A 127 -4.10 8.50 -1.78
CA PHE A 127 -3.38 7.42 -2.47
C PHE A 127 -3.76 6.05 -1.89
N THR A 128 -3.80 5.93 -0.57
CA THR A 128 -4.12 4.69 0.14
C THR A 128 -5.57 4.27 -0.11
N HIS A 129 -6.52 5.20 -0.10
CA HIS A 129 -7.92 4.92 -0.43
C HIS A 129 -8.07 4.41 -1.86
N ILE A 130 -7.46 5.08 -2.85
CA ILE A 130 -7.49 4.65 -4.26
C ILE A 130 -6.82 3.29 -4.44
N LEU A 131 -5.70 3.06 -3.74
CA LEU A 131 -5.03 1.77 -3.74
C LEU A 131 -5.94 0.68 -3.16
N GLY A 132 -6.63 0.95 -2.05
CA GLY A 132 -7.63 0.07 -1.45
C GLY A 132 -8.74 -0.31 -2.43
N LEU A 133 -9.27 0.65 -3.20
CA LEU A 133 -10.25 0.36 -4.26
C LEU A 133 -9.70 -0.59 -5.33
N CYS A 134 -8.41 -0.47 -5.68
CA CYS A 134 -7.75 -1.36 -6.64
C CYS A 134 -7.52 -2.77 -6.07
N VAL A 135 -7.20 -2.86 -4.78
CA VAL A 135 -7.05 -4.14 -4.05
C VAL A 135 -8.41 -4.84 -3.97
N ASN A 136 -9.45 -4.13 -3.56
CA ASN A 136 -10.81 -4.66 -3.45
C ASN A 136 -11.39 -5.09 -4.80
N ALA A 137 -10.98 -4.42 -5.89
CA ALA A 137 -11.32 -4.84 -7.24
C ALA A 137 -10.56 -6.09 -7.73
N GLY A 138 -9.61 -6.63 -6.94
CA GLY A 138 -8.81 -7.78 -7.31
C GLY A 138 -7.84 -7.52 -8.47
N PHE A 139 -7.47 -6.27 -8.71
CA PHE A 139 -6.59 -5.90 -9.83
C PHE A 139 -5.11 -5.93 -9.50
N ILE A 140 -4.76 -6.01 -8.22
CA ILE A 140 -3.38 -5.97 -7.74
C ILE A 140 -2.89 -7.39 -7.48
N ASP A 141 -1.68 -7.67 -7.97
CA ASP A 141 -0.98 -8.91 -7.67
C ASP A 141 0.37 -8.60 -6.99
N PRO A 142 0.46 -8.73 -5.65
CA PRO A 142 1.65 -8.34 -4.92
C PRO A 142 2.81 -9.35 -5.01
N THR A 143 2.69 -10.45 -5.75
CA THR A 143 3.73 -11.50 -5.80
C THR A 143 5.04 -11.03 -6.41
N GLU A 144 4.96 -10.18 -7.44
CA GLU A 144 6.08 -9.63 -8.20
C GLU A 144 6.07 -8.10 -8.06
N ILE A 145 6.95 -7.55 -7.22
CA ILE A 145 7.06 -6.10 -7.01
C ILE A 145 8.31 -5.53 -7.68
N PHE A 146 8.10 -4.50 -8.49
CA PHE A 146 9.12 -3.78 -9.22
C PHE A 146 9.41 -2.46 -8.53
N ILE A 147 10.67 -2.22 -8.18
CA ILE A 147 11.14 -0.97 -7.56
C ILE A 147 12.06 -0.22 -8.53
N ASP A 148 11.87 1.09 -8.60
CA ASP A 148 12.75 1.98 -9.35
C ASP A 148 12.76 3.39 -8.75
N GLY A 149 13.85 4.11 -8.99
CA GLY A 149 14.04 5.50 -8.56
C GLY A 149 14.06 6.46 -9.74
N THR A 150 13.42 7.61 -9.60
CA THR A 150 13.51 8.69 -10.59
C THR A 150 13.92 10.02 -9.99
N HIS A 151 14.78 10.74 -10.71
CA HIS A 151 15.19 12.09 -10.36
C HIS A 151 14.23 13.12 -10.96
N ILE A 152 13.79 14.07 -10.13
CA ILE A 152 12.88 15.16 -10.46
C ILE A 152 13.64 16.47 -10.23
N LYS A 153 13.77 17.31 -11.27
CA LYS A 153 14.50 18.57 -11.15
C LYS A 153 13.77 19.52 -10.20
N ALA A 154 14.47 20.01 -9.17
CA ALA A 154 13.92 20.93 -8.17
C ALA A 154 13.76 22.36 -8.73
N ALA A 155 12.90 23.14 -8.08
CA ALA A 155 12.68 24.56 -8.38
C ALA A 155 13.78 25.45 -7.77
N ALA A 156 15.04 25.08 -8.00
CA ALA A 156 16.22 25.68 -7.38
C ALA A 156 17.21 26.20 -8.43
N ASN A 157 17.89 27.30 -8.11
CA ASN A 157 18.93 27.85 -8.96
C ASN A 157 20.26 27.13 -8.68
N ASN A 158 20.82 26.47 -9.70
CA ASN A 158 22.06 25.71 -9.59
C ASN A 158 23.28 26.55 -9.17
N ARG A 159 23.25 27.87 -9.38
CA ARG A 159 24.35 28.78 -9.02
C ARG A 159 24.23 29.38 -7.63
N LYS A 160 23.10 29.17 -6.94
CA LYS A 160 22.85 29.72 -5.60
C LYS A 160 22.84 28.60 -4.56
N PHE A 161 24.00 28.34 -3.97
CA PHE A 161 24.18 27.33 -2.95
C PHE A 161 25.18 27.77 -1.89
N ILE A 162 25.05 27.18 -0.71
CA ILE A 162 26.01 27.25 0.38
C ILE A 162 26.58 25.85 0.62
N ASN A 163 27.87 25.76 0.91
CA ASN A 163 28.46 24.51 1.38
C ASN A 163 28.22 24.45 2.88
N ARG A 164 27.49 23.43 3.33
CA ARG A 164 27.27 23.19 4.75
C ARG A 164 27.75 21.80 5.09
N GLU A 165 28.38 21.71 6.24
CA GLU A 165 28.71 20.45 6.89
C GLU A 165 27.43 19.83 7.44
N VAL A 166 27.07 18.66 6.90
CA VAL A 166 25.90 17.90 7.32
C VAL A 166 26.36 16.55 7.80
N GLU A 167 25.81 16.12 8.93
CA GLU A 167 26.02 14.78 9.44
C GLU A 167 25.67 13.73 8.39
N LYS A 168 26.47 12.66 8.41
CA LYS A 168 26.27 11.56 7.48
C LYS A 168 25.15 10.68 8.03
N GLN A 169 24.12 10.46 7.20
CA GLN A 169 23.06 9.52 7.55
C GLN A 169 23.63 8.11 7.73
N ALA A 170 23.14 7.41 8.76
CA ALA A 170 23.46 6.02 9.00
C ALA A 170 23.11 5.17 7.78
N LYS A 171 23.93 4.17 7.50
CA LYS A 171 23.66 3.21 6.41
C LYS A 171 22.57 2.24 6.86
N PHE A 172 21.77 1.78 5.92
CA PHE A 172 20.78 0.73 6.19
C PHE A 172 21.46 -0.54 6.76
N MET A 173 20.87 -1.08 7.83
CA MET A 173 21.38 -2.22 8.62
C MET A 173 22.76 -1.99 9.27
N SER A 174 23.15 -0.76 9.56
CA SER A 174 24.46 -0.50 10.19
C SER A 174 24.61 -1.20 11.55
N GLU A 175 23.56 -1.23 12.37
CA GLU A 175 23.58 -1.86 13.70
C GLU A 175 23.78 -3.38 13.60
N GLN A 176 22.98 -4.04 12.76
CA GLN A 176 23.12 -5.48 12.50
C GLN A 176 24.49 -5.81 11.91
N LEU A 177 24.97 -4.96 10.98
CA LEU A 177 26.32 -5.11 10.42
C LEU A 177 27.40 -5.01 11.50
N GLU A 178 27.30 -4.08 12.45
CA GLU A 178 28.26 -3.96 13.56
C GLU A 178 28.26 -5.20 14.47
N ILE A 179 27.08 -5.73 14.80
CA ILE A 179 26.94 -6.99 15.56
C ILE A 179 27.64 -8.13 14.83
N GLU A 180 27.41 -8.27 13.53
CA GLU A 180 28.00 -9.33 12.73
C GLU A 180 29.51 -9.16 12.50
N ILE A 181 29.99 -7.92 12.32
CA ILE A 181 31.43 -7.63 12.27
C ILE A 181 32.10 -8.09 13.56
N ASN A 182 31.51 -7.79 14.72
CA ASN A 182 32.10 -8.18 16.00
C ASN A 182 32.11 -9.70 16.17
N ARG A 183 31.02 -10.39 15.84
CA ARG A 183 30.97 -11.87 15.81
C ARG A 183 32.01 -12.47 14.86
N ASP A 184 32.17 -11.88 13.67
CA ASP A 184 33.18 -12.31 12.70
C ASP A 184 34.61 -12.11 13.22
N ARG A 185 34.87 -10.99 13.90
CA ARG A 185 36.18 -10.72 14.51
C ARG A 185 36.48 -11.69 15.65
N GLU A 186 35.51 -11.97 16.50
CA GLU A 186 35.64 -12.95 17.59
C GLU A 186 35.93 -14.36 17.05
N LYS A 187 35.24 -14.78 15.98
CA LYS A 187 35.52 -16.06 15.29
C LYS A 187 36.98 -16.17 14.83
N HIS A 188 37.59 -15.06 14.44
CA HIS A 188 39.00 -14.98 14.03
C HIS A 188 39.97 -14.60 15.16
N ALA A 189 39.55 -14.74 16.42
CA ALA A 189 40.33 -14.39 17.61
C ALA A 189 40.87 -12.93 17.58
N LYS A 190 40.09 -12.01 17.01
CA LYS A 190 40.36 -10.57 17.00
C LYS A 190 39.47 -9.87 18.00
N LYS A 191 40.00 -8.82 18.65
CA LYS A 191 39.21 -7.97 19.54
C LYS A 191 38.05 -7.29 18.78
N PRO A 192 36.86 -7.16 19.40
CA PRO A 192 35.74 -6.42 18.81
C PRO A 192 36.13 -4.97 18.54
N LEU A 193 35.46 -4.36 17.57
CA LEU A 193 35.61 -2.93 17.33
C LEU A 193 34.82 -2.16 18.39
N GLY A 194 35.40 -1.09 18.92
CA GLY A 194 34.68 -0.16 19.78
C GLY A 194 33.54 0.55 19.02
N PRO A 195 32.67 1.29 19.74
CA PRO A 195 31.56 2.03 19.14
C PRO A 195 32.05 2.96 18.03
N ALA A 196 31.15 3.26 17.09
CA ALA A 196 31.49 4.15 16.00
C ALA A 196 31.79 5.53 16.56
N LYS A 197 32.99 6.04 16.24
CA LYS A 197 33.14 7.48 16.25
C LYS A 197 32.19 7.99 15.19
N GLU A 198 31.34 8.93 15.58
CA GLU A 198 30.48 9.64 14.64
C GLU A 198 31.35 10.10 13.47
N GLU A 199 30.99 9.67 12.26
CA GLU A 199 31.72 10.10 11.08
C GLU A 199 31.57 11.62 10.99
N GLY A 200 32.70 12.32 10.88
CA GLY A 200 32.73 13.78 10.79
C GLY A 200 31.80 14.28 9.67
N PRO A 201 31.31 15.53 9.80
CA PRO A 201 30.32 16.05 8.88
C PRO A 201 30.87 16.10 7.45
N VAL A 202 30.00 15.82 6.48
CA VAL A 202 30.34 15.86 5.06
C VAL A 202 29.86 17.18 4.48
N ALA A 203 30.74 17.89 3.78
CA ALA A 203 30.38 19.10 3.04
C ALA A 203 29.39 18.77 1.91
N LYS A 204 28.16 19.27 2.02
CA LYS A 204 27.10 19.15 1.01
C LYS A 204 26.74 20.53 0.46
N LYS A 205 26.50 20.59 -0.85
CA LYS A 205 25.92 21.77 -1.50
C LYS A 205 24.43 21.84 -1.16
N ILE A 206 24.03 22.87 -0.42
CA ILE A 206 22.63 23.13 -0.05
C ILE A 206 22.15 24.33 -0.85
N SER A 207 21.00 24.21 -1.53
CA SER A 207 20.42 25.34 -2.24
C SER A 207 19.92 26.39 -1.24
N THR A 208 20.16 27.67 -1.54
CA THR A 208 19.55 28.76 -0.75
C THR A 208 18.07 28.95 -1.04
N THR A 209 17.57 28.38 -2.15
CA THR A 209 16.18 28.53 -2.60
C THR A 209 15.30 27.36 -2.19
N ASP A 210 15.88 26.16 -2.13
CA ASP A 210 15.20 24.91 -1.74
C ASP A 210 16.18 23.99 -1.00
N PRO A 211 16.41 24.23 0.30
CA PRO A 211 17.46 23.54 1.07
C PRO A 211 17.31 22.02 1.16
N GLU A 212 16.08 21.51 1.00
CA GLU A 212 15.77 20.08 1.07
C GLU A 212 16.00 19.35 -0.26
N SER A 213 16.30 20.09 -1.34
CA SER A 213 16.73 19.51 -2.61
C SER A 213 18.20 19.10 -2.56
N GLY A 214 18.53 17.97 -3.19
CA GLY A 214 19.88 17.41 -3.20
C GLY A 214 20.65 17.76 -4.47
N TRP A 215 21.95 18.03 -4.35
CA TRP A 215 22.82 18.22 -5.52
C TRP A 215 23.07 16.89 -6.23
N PHE A 216 22.54 16.76 -7.45
CA PHE A 216 22.57 15.54 -8.24
C PHE A 216 23.43 15.70 -9.49
N HIS A 217 24.25 14.68 -9.77
CA HIS A 217 25.07 14.59 -10.99
C HIS A 217 24.43 13.58 -11.96
N LYS A 218 23.91 14.08 -13.09
CA LYS A 218 23.36 13.25 -14.16
C LYS A 218 24.42 13.01 -15.24
N GLY A 219 25.19 11.93 -15.09
CA GLY A 219 26.36 11.66 -15.92
C GLY A 219 27.40 12.78 -15.80
N ASP A 220 28.23 12.94 -16.84
CA ASP A 220 29.35 13.89 -16.80
C ASP A 220 28.97 15.35 -17.16
N HIS A 221 27.70 15.62 -17.51
CA HIS A 221 27.34 16.87 -18.20
C HIS A 221 26.26 17.72 -17.53
N LYS A 222 25.56 17.21 -16.51
CA LYS A 222 24.46 17.96 -15.88
C LYS A 222 24.46 17.81 -14.37
N GLU A 223 24.86 18.89 -13.70
CA GLU A 223 24.72 19.07 -12.26
C GLU A 223 23.49 19.92 -11.96
N VAL A 224 22.53 19.38 -11.20
CA VAL A 224 21.28 20.06 -10.89
C VAL A 224 20.84 19.75 -9.47
N PHE A 225 20.14 20.69 -8.83
CA PHE A 225 19.36 20.36 -7.64
C PHE A 225 18.13 19.52 -8.04
N ALA A 226 17.91 18.42 -7.32
CA ALA A 226 16.85 17.45 -7.61
C ALA A 226 16.31 16.78 -6.35
N TYR A 227 15.17 16.13 -6.51
CA TYR A 227 14.63 15.12 -5.60
C TYR A 227 14.69 13.74 -6.25
N THR A 228 14.85 12.70 -5.45
CA THR A 228 14.74 11.31 -5.89
C THR A 228 13.41 10.75 -5.39
N ALA A 229 12.51 10.43 -6.31
CA ALA A 229 11.25 9.76 -6.02
C ALA A 229 11.41 8.27 -6.31
N GLN A 230 11.25 7.43 -5.28
CA GLN A 230 11.19 5.99 -5.44
C GLN A 230 9.74 5.55 -5.46
N ALA A 231 9.43 4.59 -6.31
CA ALA A 231 8.11 3.98 -6.38
C ALA A 231 8.23 2.47 -6.56
N ALA A 232 7.18 1.79 -6.11
CA ALA A 232 7.01 0.37 -6.28
C ALA A 232 5.70 0.09 -7.01
N CYS A 233 5.72 -0.86 -7.93
CA CYS A 233 4.52 -1.30 -8.63
C CYS A 233 4.46 -2.82 -8.77
N ASP A 234 3.26 -3.33 -8.97
CA ASP A 234 3.06 -4.74 -9.28
C ASP A 234 3.40 -5.09 -10.75
N LYS A 235 3.26 -6.37 -11.11
CA LYS A 235 3.49 -6.85 -12.49
C LYS A 235 2.54 -6.29 -13.53
N TYR A 236 1.41 -5.72 -13.12
CA TYR A 236 0.49 -5.04 -14.03
C TYR A 236 0.76 -3.53 -14.10
N GLY A 237 1.68 -3.01 -13.29
CA GLY A 237 2.03 -1.59 -13.21
C GLY A 237 1.08 -0.75 -12.35
N TRP A 238 0.42 -1.34 -11.35
CA TRP A 238 -0.29 -0.60 -10.30
C TRP A 238 0.71 -0.07 -9.28
N ALA A 239 0.69 1.24 -9.01
CA ALA A 239 1.56 1.82 -8.00
C ALA A 239 1.11 1.38 -6.61
N LEU A 240 2.01 0.79 -5.82
CA LEU A 240 1.73 0.24 -4.49
C LEU A 240 2.26 1.14 -3.37
N ALA A 241 3.44 1.72 -3.56
CA ALA A 241 4.08 2.57 -2.57
C ALA A 241 5.03 3.58 -3.23
N TYR A 242 5.35 4.64 -2.49
CA TYR A 242 6.31 5.65 -2.91
C TYR A 242 6.98 6.35 -1.71
N SER A 243 8.19 6.84 -1.96
CA SER A 243 8.96 7.69 -1.05
C SER A 243 9.72 8.75 -1.85
N VAL A 244 9.98 9.89 -1.24
CA VAL A 244 10.76 10.97 -1.84
C VAL A 244 11.91 11.31 -0.91
N GLU A 245 13.11 11.43 -1.47
CA GLU A 245 14.31 11.88 -0.77
C GLU A 245 15.02 12.98 -1.56
N ALA A 246 16.03 13.61 -0.94
CA ALA A 246 16.87 14.58 -1.63
C ALA A 246 17.68 13.89 -2.75
N GLY A 247 17.93 14.59 -3.86
CA GLY A 247 18.57 14.04 -5.07
C GLY A 247 20.00 13.53 -4.89
N ASN A 248 20.63 13.80 -3.75
CA ASN A 248 21.96 13.31 -3.38
C ASN A 248 21.92 12.05 -2.49
N VAL A 249 20.72 11.63 -2.05
CA VAL A 249 20.52 10.38 -1.32
C VAL A 249 20.55 9.23 -2.32
N HIS A 250 21.40 8.24 -2.05
CA HIS A 250 21.53 7.06 -2.90
C HIS A 250 20.31 6.14 -2.73
N ASP A 251 19.90 5.45 -3.79
CA ASP A 251 18.69 4.63 -3.79
C ASP A 251 18.64 3.59 -2.66
N SER A 252 19.80 3.02 -2.32
CA SER A 252 19.93 2.05 -1.23
C SER A 252 19.64 2.62 0.16
N GLN A 253 19.81 3.93 0.37
CA GLN A 253 19.51 4.60 1.65
C GLN A 253 18.03 4.95 1.77
N ALA A 254 17.36 5.21 0.64
CA ALA A 254 15.93 5.53 0.60
C ALA A 254 15.04 4.27 0.59
N PHE A 255 15.60 3.10 0.22
CA PHE A 255 14.93 1.80 0.20
C PHE A 255 14.13 1.43 1.47
N PRO A 256 14.63 1.62 2.71
CA PRO A 256 13.92 1.15 3.91
C PRO A 256 12.57 1.83 4.11
N ALA A 257 12.50 3.14 3.85
CA ALA A 257 11.27 3.91 3.95
C ALA A 257 10.23 3.45 2.93
N LEU A 258 10.66 3.07 1.72
CA LEU A 258 9.78 2.49 0.71
C LEU A 258 9.34 1.07 1.09
N PHE A 259 10.27 0.23 1.53
CA PHE A 259 10.01 -1.18 1.84
C PHE A 259 9.06 -1.35 3.03
N ALA A 260 9.13 -0.49 4.04
CA ALA A 260 8.19 -0.51 5.17
C ALA A 260 6.72 -0.43 4.71
N LYS A 261 6.45 0.33 3.64
CA LYS A 261 5.10 0.41 3.02
C LYS A 261 4.73 -0.81 2.18
N LEU A 262 5.72 -1.61 1.77
CA LEU A 262 5.53 -2.81 0.96
C LEU A 262 5.40 -4.09 1.79
N GLN A 263 5.88 -4.07 3.03
CA GLN A 263 5.84 -5.22 3.93
C GLN A 263 4.45 -5.85 4.10
N PRO A 264 3.33 -5.08 4.18
CA PRO A 264 1.98 -5.67 4.28
C PRO A 264 1.58 -6.52 3.06
N PHE A 265 2.21 -6.32 1.91
CA PHE A 265 1.91 -7.05 0.67
C PHE A 265 2.62 -8.40 0.57
N GLN A 266 3.60 -8.68 1.43
CA GLN A 266 4.35 -9.95 1.48
C GLN A 266 4.82 -10.46 0.09
N PRO A 267 5.61 -9.66 -0.64
CA PRO A 267 6.03 -10.03 -1.99
C PRO A 267 6.94 -11.27 -2.00
N SER A 268 6.75 -12.14 -3.00
CA SER A 268 7.65 -13.28 -3.21
C SER A 268 8.92 -12.89 -3.96
N PHE A 269 8.80 -11.94 -4.90
CA PHE A 269 9.90 -11.43 -5.72
C PHE A 269 9.97 -9.91 -5.63
N LEU A 270 11.18 -9.40 -5.46
CA LEU A 270 11.47 -7.97 -5.52
C LEU A 270 12.50 -7.71 -6.62
N ILE A 271 12.07 -6.97 -7.64
CA ILE A 271 12.85 -6.69 -8.84
C ILE A 271 13.28 -5.23 -8.81
N ALA A 272 14.59 -4.96 -8.79
CA ALA A 272 15.10 -3.59 -8.72
C ALA A 272 16.35 -3.38 -9.59
N ASP A 273 16.74 -2.12 -9.81
CA ASP A 273 17.92 -1.79 -10.60
C ASP A 273 19.25 -2.09 -9.88
N SER A 274 20.37 -1.73 -10.53
CA SER A 274 21.70 -1.89 -9.95
C SER A 274 21.98 -0.97 -8.76
N GLY A 275 21.22 0.12 -8.58
CA GLY A 275 21.32 1.04 -7.44
C GLY A 275 20.88 0.39 -6.12
N TYR A 276 19.95 -0.56 -6.17
CA TYR A 276 19.52 -1.34 -5.00
C TYR A 276 20.39 -2.58 -4.73
N LYS A 277 21.28 -2.98 -5.65
CA LYS A 277 22.16 -4.15 -5.50
C LYS A 277 23.30 -3.87 -4.51
N THR A 278 22.99 -3.87 -3.22
CA THR A 278 23.95 -3.74 -2.11
C THR A 278 23.96 -4.99 -1.22
N PRO A 279 25.06 -5.30 -0.50
CA PRO A 279 25.10 -6.42 0.42
C PRO A 279 23.98 -6.35 1.47
N SER A 280 23.72 -5.16 2.04
CA SER A 280 22.68 -4.97 3.06
C SER A 280 21.30 -5.30 2.54
N ILE A 281 20.91 -4.76 1.37
CA ILE A 281 19.57 -5.00 0.81
C ILE A 281 19.41 -6.46 0.39
N ALA A 282 20.44 -7.06 -0.22
CA ALA A 282 20.42 -8.47 -0.60
C ALA A 282 20.24 -9.38 0.62
N HIS A 283 21.02 -9.14 1.68
CA HIS A 283 20.94 -9.90 2.92
C HIS A 283 19.56 -9.75 3.57
N PHE A 284 19.09 -8.51 3.77
CA PHE A 284 17.77 -8.21 4.32
C PHE A 284 16.64 -8.92 3.58
N LEU A 285 16.60 -8.85 2.25
CA LEU A 285 15.53 -9.46 1.46
C LEU A 285 15.52 -10.98 1.59
N LEU A 286 16.71 -11.60 1.58
CA LEU A 286 16.83 -13.05 1.75
C LEU A 286 16.42 -13.50 3.16
N GLU A 287 16.74 -12.71 4.21
CA GLU A 287 16.29 -12.97 5.58
C GLU A 287 14.77 -12.88 5.72
N GLN A 288 14.12 -11.99 4.95
CA GLN A 288 12.66 -11.89 4.88
C GLN A 288 12.02 -12.92 3.95
N GLU A 289 12.78 -13.91 3.46
CA GLU A 289 12.35 -14.94 2.49
C GLU A 289 11.84 -14.36 1.15
N ILE A 290 12.24 -13.14 0.81
CA ILE A 290 11.91 -12.48 -0.46
C ILE A 290 13.04 -12.76 -1.46
N THR A 291 12.70 -13.17 -2.67
CA THR A 291 13.69 -13.45 -3.72
C THR A 291 14.10 -12.14 -4.44
N PRO A 292 15.33 -11.62 -4.24
CA PRO A 292 15.80 -10.44 -4.95
C PRO A 292 16.19 -10.77 -6.40
N VAL A 293 15.69 -9.97 -7.35
CA VAL A 293 16.02 -10.09 -8.78
C VAL A 293 16.73 -8.82 -9.23
N PHE A 294 18.07 -8.89 -9.24
CA PHE A 294 18.94 -7.77 -9.60
C PHE A 294 19.65 -7.98 -10.95
N PRO A 295 20.04 -6.90 -11.65
CA PRO A 295 20.78 -7.00 -12.91
C PRO A 295 22.21 -7.50 -12.72
N TYR A 296 22.85 -7.81 -13.84
CA TYR A 296 24.30 -7.93 -13.89
C TYR A 296 24.95 -6.59 -13.58
N THR A 297 25.93 -6.60 -12.69
CA THR A 297 26.83 -5.46 -12.51
C THR A 297 28.19 -5.86 -13.03
N ARG A 298 28.70 -5.11 -14.01
CA ARG A 298 30.03 -5.38 -14.56
C ARG A 298 31.08 -5.22 -13.45
N PRO A 299 32.00 -6.18 -13.27
CA PRO A 299 33.07 -6.08 -12.29
C PRO A 299 33.88 -4.81 -12.53
N LYS A 300 33.98 -3.97 -11.50
CA LYS A 300 34.80 -2.76 -11.49
C LYS A 300 36.28 -3.15 -11.29
N GLY A 301 37.19 -2.41 -11.90
CA GLY A 301 38.64 -2.64 -11.79
C GLY A 301 39.42 -1.91 -12.87
N LYS A 302 40.72 -1.67 -12.63
CA LYS A 302 41.60 -1.08 -13.64
C LYS A 302 41.76 -2.05 -14.82
N LYS A 303 41.71 -1.54 -16.06
CA LYS A 303 42.01 -2.34 -17.25
C LYS A 303 43.45 -2.86 -17.18
N GLY A 304 43.68 -4.10 -17.64
CA GLY A 304 45.01 -4.72 -17.65
C GLY A 304 45.49 -5.29 -16.31
N LYS A 305 44.68 -5.22 -15.24
CA LYS A 305 45.01 -5.78 -13.92
C LYS A 305 44.14 -6.98 -13.55
N LEU A 306 44.69 -7.84 -12.69
CA LEU A 306 43.96 -8.94 -12.08
C LEU A 306 42.78 -8.42 -11.25
N ARG A 307 41.63 -9.08 -11.41
CA ARG A 307 40.33 -8.77 -10.81
C ARG A 307 39.96 -9.83 -9.78
N SER A 308 38.94 -9.58 -8.96
CA SER A 308 38.50 -10.56 -7.94
C SER A 308 38.16 -11.94 -8.50
N LYS A 309 37.68 -12.06 -9.75
CA LYS A 309 37.39 -13.34 -10.40
C LYS A 309 38.64 -14.20 -10.67
N ASP A 310 39.81 -13.59 -10.68
CA ASP A 310 41.08 -14.27 -10.91
C ASP A 310 41.66 -14.81 -9.58
N PHE A 311 40.98 -14.57 -8.45
CA PHE A 311 41.31 -15.12 -7.15
C PHE A 311 40.17 -16.05 -6.72
N VAL A 312 40.51 -17.27 -6.31
CA VAL A 312 39.54 -18.27 -5.87
C VAL A 312 39.39 -18.17 -4.37
N TYR A 313 38.16 -18.13 -3.86
CA TYR A 313 37.90 -18.18 -2.43
C TYR A 313 37.76 -19.64 -1.99
N ASP A 314 38.50 -20.03 -0.97
CA ASP A 314 38.38 -21.32 -0.30
C ASP A 314 37.60 -21.11 1.01
N GLU A 315 36.38 -21.65 1.05
CA GLU A 315 35.47 -21.52 2.20
C GLU A 315 35.94 -22.34 3.41
N TYR A 316 36.60 -23.48 3.17
CA TYR A 316 37.03 -24.38 4.24
C TYR A 316 38.20 -23.79 5.02
N TYR A 317 39.18 -23.23 4.31
CA TYR A 317 40.35 -22.60 4.92
C TYR A 317 40.20 -21.10 5.17
N ASP A 318 39.06 -20.50 4.81
CA ASP A 318 38.81 -19.06 4.79
C ASP A 318 40.01 -18.27 4.23
N CYS A 319 40.37 -18.56 2.99
CA CYS A 319 41.49 -17.89 2.33
C CYS A 319 41.21 -17.65 0.84
N TYR A 320 42.01 -16.79 0.23
CA TYR A 320 41.99 -16.59 -1.22
C TYR A 320 43.24 -17.20 -1.85
N ILE A 321 43.08 -17.90 -2.98
CA ILE A 321 44.18 -18.46 -3.75
C ILE A 321 44.38 -17.58 -5.00
N CYS A 322 45.61 -17.12 -5.21
CA CYS A 322 45.95 -16.33 -6.40
C CYS A 322 46.25 -17.21 -7.62
N PRO A 323 46.37 -16.63 -8.84
CA PRO A 323 46.71 -17.40 -10.05
C PRO A 323 48.05 -18.15 -9.98
N GLU A 324 48.98 -17.71 -9.12
CA GLU A 324 50.27 -18.36 -8.87
C GLU A 324 50.21 -19.37 -7.71
N ASN A 325 48.99 -19.81 -7.35
CA ASN A 325 48.69 -20.76 -6.28
C ASN A 325 49.18 -20.33 -4.88
N GLN A 326 49.40 -19.03 -4.66
CA GLN A 326 49.77 -18.50 -3.35
C GLN A 326 48.53 -18.14 -2.54
N VAL A 327 48.58 -18.45 -1.25
CA VAL A 327 47.48 -18.21 -0.30
C VAL A 327 47.52 -16.78 0.22
N LEU A 328 46.36 -16.12 0.19
CA LEU A 328 46.08 -14.85 0.84
C LEU A 328 45.25 -15.15 2.09
N THR A 329 45.87 -15.00 3.25
CA THR A 329 45.24 -15.29 4.54
C THR A 329 44.42 -14.11 5.02
N TYR A 330 43.35 -14.40 5.76
CA TYR A 330 42.60 -13.39 6.51
C TYR A 330 43.52 -12.58 7.42
N ARG A 331 43.28 -11.27 7.52
CA ARG A 331 44.03 -10.36 8.41
C ARG A 331 43.14 -9.63 9.40
N THR A 332 42.07 -9.04 8.94
CA THR A 332 41.12 -8.28 9.77
C THR A 332 39.82 -8.04 9.01
N THR A 333 38.75 -7.80 9.74
CA THR A 333 37.50 -7.25 9.23
C THR A 333 37.42 -5.78 9.58
N ILE A 334 37.22 -4.93 8.57
CA ILE A 334 37.11 -3.48 8.73
C ILE A 334 35.68 -3.07 9.12
N ARG A 335 35.52 -1.81 9.54
CA ARG A 335 34.26 -1.28 10.05
C ARG A 335 33.14 -1.25 9.00
N GLU A 336 33.50 -1.19 7.73
CA GLU A 336 32.57 -1.24 6.60
C GLU A 336 32.10 -2.66 6.26
N GLY A 337 32.47 -3.67 7.05
CA GLY A 337 32.01 -5.05 6.87
C GLY A 337 32.83 -5.87 5.87
N TYR A 338 34.03 -5.45 5.51
CA TYR A 338 34.91 -6.18 4.61
C TYR A 338 36.03 -6.93 5.35
N ARG A 339 36.13 -8.23 5.11
CA ARG A 339 37.29 -9.06 5.45
C ARG A 339 38.43 -8.73 4.49
N GLU A 340 39.61 -8.43 5.02
CA GLU A 340 40.84 -8.22 4.25
C GLU A 340 41.68 -9.50 4.25
N TYR A 341 41.99 -9.99 3.05
CA TYR A 341 42.93 -11.08 2.81
C TYR A 341 44.19 -10.52 2.18
N LYS A 342 45.36 -10.82 2.76
CA LYS A 342 46.63 -10.24 2.31
C LYS A 342 47.61 -11.32 1.90
N SER A 343 48.29 -11.09 0.78
CA SER A 343 49.40 -11.93 0.34
C SER A 343 50.65 -11.68 1.18
N ASP A 344 51.60 -12.62 1.11
CA ASP A 344 52.94 -12.43 1.66
C ASP A 344 53.80 -11.55 0.72
N PRO A 345 54.27 -10.37 1.17
CA PRO A 345 55.16 -9.51 0.40
C PRO A 345 56.46 -10.19 -0.05
N ALA A 346 57.03 -11.06 0.77
CA ALA A 346 58.32 -11.70 0.50
C ALA A 346 58.22 -12.63 -0.72
N ILE A 347 57.11 -13.39 -0.81
CA ILE A 347 56.80 -14.27 -1.93
C ILE A 347 56.40 -13.44 -3.17
N CYS A 348 55.60 -12.40 -2.97
CA CYS A 348 55.13 -11.58 -4.09
C CYS A 348 56.25 -10.76 -4.75
N ALA A 349 57.37 -10.52 -4.05
CA ALA A 349 58.47 -9.71 -4.55
C ALA A 349 59.15 -10.30 -5.80
N SER A 350 59.15 -11.62 -5.94
CA SER A 350 59.69 -12.38 -7.08
C SER A 350 58.59 -12.90 -8.02
N CYS A 351 57.33 -12.53 -7.82
CA CYS A 351 56.21 -13.07 -8.59
C CYS A 351 56.19 -12.52 -10.03
N PRO A 352 56.06 -13.38 -11.06
CA PRO A 352 56.05 -12.96 -12.46
C PRO A 352 54.84 -12.08 -12.80
N LEU A 353 53.72 -12.26 -12.09
CA LEU A 353 52.48 -11.50 -12.31
C LEU A 353 52.40 -10.20 -11.50
N LEU A 354 53.45 -9.81 -10.78
CA LEU A 354 53.42 -8.66 -9.85
C LEU A 354 52.93 -7.37 -10.54
N SER A 355 53.43 -7.10 -11.75
CA SER A 355 53.10 -5.88 -12.53
C SER A 355 51.61 -5.75 -12.84
N ILE A 356 50.93 -6.87 -13.11
CA ILE A 356 49.49 -6.92 -13.40
C ILE A 356 48.64 -7.21 -12.14
N CYS A 357 49.25 -7.67 -11.04
CA CYS A 357 48.55 -8.05 -9.81
C CYS A 357 48.28 -6.88 -8.86
N THR A 358 49.31 -6.12 -8.49
CA THR A 358 49.21 -5.03 -7.50
C THR A 358 50.10 -3.84 -7.86
N GLU A 359 49.68 -2.66 -7.40
CA GLU A 359 50.43 -1.40 -7.54
C GLU A 359 51.04 -0.96 -6.19
N SER A 360 50.90 -1.82 -5.17
CA SER A 360 51.35 -1.52 -3.82
C SER A 360 52.87 -1.43 -3.76
N LYS A 361 53.37 -0.36 -3.12
CA LYS A 361 54.81 -0.18 -2.84
C LYS A 361 55.41 -1.36 -2.05
N ASN A 362 54.60 -1.95 -1.15
CA ASN A 362 55.00 -3.09 -0.34
C ASN A 362 54.86 -4.43 -1.09
N LYS A 363 54.59 -4.41 -2.40
CA LYS A 363 54.39 -5.61 -3.24
C LYS A 363 53.33 -6.58 -2.69
N GLN A 364 52.40 -6.07 -1.88
CA GLN A 364 51.34 -6.85 -1.25
C GLN A 364 50.02 -6.70 -2.02
N LYS A 365 49.32 -7.81 -2.25
CA LYS A 365 47.96 -7.82 -2.76
C LYS A 365 46.99 -7.89 -1.59
N VAL A 366 45.96 -7.04 -1.63
CA VAL A 366 44.82 -7.09 -0.72
C VAL A 366 43.58 -7.44 -1.53
N VAL A 367 42.86 -8.47 -1.10
CA VAL A 367 41.55 -8.85 -1.61
C VAL A 367 40.54 -8.65 -0.49
N THR A 368 39.40 -8.07 -0.81
CA THR A 368 38.34 -7.82 0.18
C THR A 368 37.09 -8.64 -0.14
N ARG A 369 36.47 -9.20 0.91
CA ARG A 369 35.20 -9.92 0.84
C ARG A 369 34.26 -9.36 1.89
N HIS A 370 33.08 -8.90 1.49
CA HIS A 370 32.08 -8.42 2.46
C HIS A 370 31.55 -9.59 3.29
N ILE A 371 31.14 -9.38 4.55
CA ILE A 371 30.54 -10.43 5.40
C ILE A 371 29.31 -11.04 4.69
N TRP A 372 28.39 -10.18 4.24
CA TRP A 372 27.23 -10.55 3.42
C TRP A 372 27.54 -10.81 1.92
N LYS A 373 28.75 -11.21 1.57
CA LYS A 373 29.09 -11.50 0.17
C LYS A 373 28.29 -12.67 -0.38
N GLU A 374 28.01 -13.66 0.46
CA GLU A 374 27.18 -14.83 0.12
C GLU A 374 25.80 -14.41 -0.37
N ALA A 375 25.13 -13.45 0.29
CA ALA A 375 23.84 -12.92 -0.16
C ALA A 375 23.89 -12.36 -1.59
N LEU A 376 25.00 -11.72 -1.99
CA LEU A 376 25.18 -11.23 -3.37
C LEU A 376 25.49 -12.35 -4.36
N GLU A 377 26.16 -13.42 -3.92
CA GLU A 377 26.41 -14.62 -4.73
C GLU A 377 25.10 -15.37 -4.97
N THR A 378 24.27 -15.55 -3.93
CA THR A 378 22.90 -16.07 -4.05
C THR A 378 22.05 -15.24 -5.01
N CYS A 379 22.12 -13.91 -4.96
CA CYS A 379 21.44 -13.05 -5.95
C CYS A 379 21.91 -13.33 -7.40
N GLU A 380 23.21 -13.59 -7.59
CA GLU A 380 23.77 -13.88 -8.90
C GLU A 380 23.33 -15.26 -9.40
N GLU A 381 23.26 -16.26 -8.52
CA GLU A 381 22.69 -17.58 -8.80
C GLU A 381 21.20 -17.48 -9.16
N ILE A 382 20.42 -16.73 -8.39
CA ILE A 382 18.99 -16.47 -8.67
C ILE A 382 18.84 -15.94 -10.09
N ARG A 383 19.65 -14.98 -10.49
CA ARG A 383 19.61 -14.41 -11.85
C ARG A 383 19.84 -15.45 -12.95
N HIS A 384 20.62 -16.51 -12.68
CA HIS A 384 20.85 -17.61 -13.62
C HIS A 384 19.74 -18.67 -13.62
N ARG A 385 18.82 -18.64 -12.66
CA ARG A 385 17.65 -19.54 -12.64
C ARG A 385 16.73 -19.24 -13.83
N LYS A 386 16.10 -20.30 -14.35
CA LYS A 386 15.15 -20.21 -15.47
C LYS A 386 14.00 -19.25 -15.11
N GLY A 387 13.66 -18.32 -16.01
CA GLY A 387 12.56 -17.36 -15.82
C GLY A 387 12.95 -16.04 -15.17
N MET A 388 14.10 -15.95 -14.47
CA MET A 388 14.46 -14.74 -13.73
C MET A 388 14.93 -13.59 -14.63
N LYS A 389 15.54 -13.92 -15.78
CA LYS A 389 15.91 -12.93 -16.78
C LYS A 389 14.67 -12.30 -17.43
N GLU A 390 13.68 -13.12 -17.76
CA GLU A 390 12.39 -12.69 -18.31
C GLU A 390 11.63 -11.84 -17.28
N LEU A 391 11.62 -12.27 -16.02
CA LEU A 391 11.02 -11.51 -14.91
C LEU A 391 11.68 -10.13 -14.75
N TYR A 392 13.01 -10.06 -14.80
CA TYR A 392 13.72 -8.78 -14.76
C TYR A 392 13.36 -7.85 -15.93
N GLN A 393 13.17 -8.41 -17.13
CA GLN A 393 12.82 -7.63 -18.33
C GLN A 393 11.47 -6.93 -18.22
N LYS A 394 10.51 -7.47 -17.46
CA LYS A 394 9.19 -6.85 -17.22
C LYS A 394 9.26 -5.45 -16.60
N ARG A 395 10.41 -5.03 -16.03
CA ARG A 395 10.62 -3.64 -15.54
C ARG A 395 10.30 -2.59 -16.60
N LYS A 396 10.66 -2.87 -17.86
CA LYS A 396 10.46 -1.96 -19.01
C LYS A 396 8.98 -1.70 -19.30
N GLU A 397 8.14 -2.68 -19.02
CA GLU A 397 6.69 -2.66 -19.29
C GLU A 397 5.87 -2.18 -18.08
N THR A 398 6.47 -2.26 -16.88
CA THR A 398 5.84 -1.96 -15.59
C THR A 398 6.32 -0.61 -15.04
N ILE A 399 7.31 -0.61 -14.16
CA ILE A 399 7.75 0.57 -13.40
C ILE A 399 8.37 1.65 -14.29
N GLU A 400 9.13 1.27 -15.32
CA GLU A 400 9.72 2.24 -16.25
C GLU A 400 8.63 2.93 -17.09
N ARG A 401 7.59 2.20 -17.48
CA ARG A 401 6.41 2.74 -18.18
C ARG A 401 5.59 3.64 -17.26
N LEU A 402 5.43 3.27 -15.99
CA LEU A 402 4.76 4.10 -14.98
C LEU A 402 5.46 5.46 -14.85
N PHE A 403 6.78 5.46 -14.66
CA PHE A 403 7.55 6.70 -14.59
C PHE A 403 7.61 7.45 -15.92
N GLY A 404 7.66 6.75 -17.05
CA GLY A 404 7.54 7.37 -18.38
C GLY A 404 6.24 8.15 -18.50
N THR A 405 5.12 7.52 -18.16
CA THR A 405 3.79 8.15 -18.19
C THR A 405 3.71 9.35 -17.25
N ALA A 406 4.19 9.18 -16.00
CA ALA A 406 4.21 10.26 -15.01
C ALA A 406 5.02 11.48 -15.48
N LYS A 407 6.16 11.25 -16.14
CA LYS A 407 7.03 12.31 -16.66
C LYS A 407 6.44 13.03 -17.85
N GLU A 408 5.93 12.29 -18.84
CA GLU A 408 5.49 12.87 -20.11
C GLU A 408 4.12 13.52 -20.02
N TYR A 409 3.18 12.87 -19.35
CA TYR A 409 1.78 13.30 -19.35
C TYR A 409 1.32 13.94 -18.04
N HIS A 410 2.09 13.81 -16.96
CA HIS A 410 1.68 14.27 -15.62
C HIS A 410 2.70 15.22 -14.94
N ASN A 411 3.57 15.87 -15.72
CA ASN A 411 4.50 16.92 -15.26
C ASN A 411 5.45 16.53 -14.12
N LEU A 412 5.94 15.27 -14.11
CA LEU A 412 6.88 14.79 -13.09
C LEU A 412 8.37 14.99 -13.47
N ARG A 413 8.68 15.56 -14.64
CA ARG A 413 10.09 15.83 -15.05
C ARG A 413 10.78 16.90 -14.21
N TYR A 414 10.02 17.90 -13.79
CA TYR A 414 10.48 19.01 -12.95
C TYR A 414 9.36 19.41 -12.01
N THR A 415 9.71 20.05 -10.91
CA THR A 415 8.74 20.60 -9.96
C THR A 415 8.85 22.11 -9.86
N ARG A 416 7.72 22.74 -9.52
CA ARG A 416 7.62 24.14 -9.11
C ARG A 416 7.43 24.26 -7.59
N GLU A 417 7.08 23.15 -6.95
CA GLU A 417 7.00 23.02 -5.51
C GLU A 417 8.41 22.95 -4.91
N LYS A 418 8.52 23.43 -3.68
CA LYS A 418 9.76 23.45 -2.89
C LYS A 418 9.51 22.77 -1.56
N GLY A 419 10.49 22.01 -1.09
CA GLY A 419 10.37 21.18 0.10
C GLY A 419 9.92 19.74 -0.20
N LYS A 420 10.43 18.82 0.61
CA LYS A 420 10.23 17.38 0.58
C LYS A 420 8.77 17.02 0.77
N SER A 421 8.07 17.63 1.74
CA SER A 421 6.65 17.38 2.02
C SER A 421 5.77 17.62 0.77
N LYS A 422 5.94 18.77 0.11
CA LYS A 422 5.19 19.07 -1.14
C LYS A 422 5.57 18.15 -2.30
N MET A 423 6.83 17.72 -2.35
CA MET A 423 7.28 16.79 -3.37
C MET A 423 6.70 15.38 -3.14
N GLN A 424 6.61 14.94 -1.88
CA GLN A 424 5.94 13.69 -1.48
C GLN A 424 4.47 13.72 -1.95
N ASP A 425 3.75 14.80 -1.65
CA ASP A 425 2.37 14.98 -2.08
C ASP A 425 2.23 15.00 -3.61
N LYS A 426 3.11 15.72 -4.31
CA LYS A 426 3.07 15.75 -5.77
C LYS A 426 3.28 14.37 -6.39
N VAL A 427 4.22 13.57 -5.87
CA VAL A 427 4.45 12.18 -6.34
C VAL A 427 3.25 11.32 -6.02
N GLY A 428 2.77 11.36 -4.77
CA GLY A 428 1.63 10.58 -4.31
C GLY A 428 0.37 10.83 -5.13
N LEU A 429 0.01 12.10 -5.31
CA LEU A 429 -1.13 12.51 -6.14
C LEU A 429 -0.98 12.03 -7.59
N THR A 430 0.24 12.11 -8.14
CA THR A 430 0.50 11.64 -9.51
C THR A 430 0.29 10.14 -9.64
N LEU A 431 0.83 9.36 -8.72
CA LEU A 431 0.66 7.90 -8.71
C LEU A 431 -0.80 7.50 -8.43
N ALA A 432 -1.48 8.21 -7.54
CA ALA A 432 -2.90 8.04 -7.27
C ALA A 432 -3.75 8.29 -8.53
N CYS A 433 -3.49 9.38 -9.26
CA CYS A 433 -4.16 9.69 -10.52
C CYS A 433 -3.88 8.64 -11.61
N LEU A 434 -2.67 8.07 -11.66
CA LEU A 434 -2.34 7.00 -12.59
C LEU A 434 -3.10 5.70 -12.27
N ASN A 435 -3.18 5.32 -10.99
CA ASN A 435 -4.00 4.21 -10.55
C ASN A 435 -5.48 4.48 -10.89
N LEU A 436 -6.00 5.66 -10.58
CA LEU A 436 -7.38 6.05 -10.89
C LEU A 436 -7.71 5.96 -12.39
N LYS A 437 -6.86 6.52 -13.26
CA LYS A 437 -7.03 6.41 -14.73
C LYS A 437 -7.07 4.95 -15.19
N LYS A 438 -6.26 4.08 -14.58
CA LYS A 438 -6.22 2.66 -14.93
C LYS A 438 -7.46 1.93 -14.41
N LEU A 439 -7.87 2.19 -13.17
CA LEU A 439 -9.07 1.64 -12.52
C LEU A 439 -10.31 1.90 -13.36
N VAL A 440 -10.51 3.16 -13.73
CA VAL A 440 -11.65 3.60 -14.54
C VAL A 440 -11.68 2.92 -15.89
N LYS A 441 -10.55 2.88 -16.61
CA LYS A 441 -10.48 2.19 -17.92
C LYS A 441 -10.75 0.70 -17.82
N MET A 442 -10.32 0.05 -16.74
CA MET A 442 -10.57 -1.37 -16.53
C MET A 442 -12.02 -1.67 -16.12
N ARG A 443 -12.69 -0.74 -15.44
CA ARG A 443 -14.13 -0.84 -15.10
C ARG A 443 -15.03 -0.56 -16.31
N ALA A 444 -14.73 0.48 -17.11
CA ALA A 444 -15.51 0.85 -18.30
C ALA A 444 -15.57 -0.24 -19.39
N GLY A 445 -14.68 -1.24 -19.35
CA GLY A 445 -14.62 -2.34 -20.31
C GLY A 445 -15.15 -3.70 -19.81
N LYS A 446 -15.85 -3.77 -18.66
CA LYS A 446 -16.43 -5.03 -18.14
C LYS A 446 -17.84 -4.80 -17.58
N PRO A 447 -18.86 -5.60 -17.98
CA PRO A 447 -20.10 -5.71 -17.20
C PRO A 447 -19.77 -6.32 -15.83
N PHE A 448 -20.13 -5.62 -14.78
CA PHE A 448 -19.83 -5.98 -13.41
C PHE A 448 -20.84 -7.02 -12.92
N TYR A 449 -20.39 -8.25 -12.69
CA TYR A 449 -21.07 -9.20 -11.81
C TYR A 449 -20.16 -9.43 -10.60
N ILE A 450 -20.64 -9.03 -9.42
CA ILE A 450 -20.01 -9.29 -8.12
C ILE A 450 -20.01 -10.79 -7.88
N VAL A 451 -18.91 -11.50 -8.17
CA VAL A 451 -18.61 -12.81 -7.55
C VAL A 451 -17.08 -13.08 -7.59
N GLN A 452 -16.54 -13.43 -6.41
CA GLN A 452 -15.31 -14.21 -6.13
C GLN A 452 -13.92 -13.52 -6.09
N ILE A 453 -13.57 -13.04 -4.89
CA ILE A 453 -12.23 -13.25 -4.32
C ILE A 453 -12.32 -14.50 -3.42
N ALA A 454 -11.96 -15.67 -3.95
CA ALA A 454 -11.80 -16.88 -3.13
C ALA A 454 -10.67 -17.82 -3.57
N THR A 455 -9.80 -17.43 -4.51
CA THR A 455 -8.86 -18.40 -5.13
C THR A 455 -7.38 -18.04 -5.04
N ILE A 456 -6.98 -17.01 -4.30
CA ILE A 456 -5.55 -16.62 -4.20
C ILE A 456 -4.88 -17.09 -2.90
N LEU A 457 -5.61 -17.51 -1.87
CA LEU A 457 -5.01 -17.94 -0.59
C LEU A 457 -4.92 -19.47 -0.37
N ALA A 458 -5.35 -20.29 -1.32
CA ALA A 458 -5.34 -21.75 -1.18
C ALA A 458 -4.37 -22.41 -2.17
N LYS A 459 -3.06 -22.36 -1.90
CA LYS A 459 -2.13 -23.44 -2.32
C LYS A 459 -0.78 -23.37 -1.61
N ARG A 460 -0.47 -24.49 -0.94
CA ARG A 460 0.80 -25.00 -0.40
C ARG A 460 1.12 -24.72 1.07
N LEU A 461 0.59 -25.60 1.93
CA LEU A 461 1.34 -26.13 3.08
C LEU A 461 1.29 -27.66 3.02
N THR A 462 2.23 -28.27 2.30
CA THR A 462 2.61 -29.67 2.53
C THR A 462 3.80 -29.67 3.49
N ILE A 463 3.53 -29.94 4.77
CA ILE A 463 4.55 -30.12 5.81
C ILE A 463 4.96 -31.60 5.81
N ARG A 464 6.26 -31.88 5.60
CA ARG A 464 6.90 -33.16 5.96
C ARG A 464 7.54 -33.03 7.36
N PRO A 465 7.54 -34.07 8.21
CA PRO A 465 8.07 -33.98 9.56
C PRO A 465 9.57 -34.32 9.59
N ILE A 466 10.38 -33.49 10.28
CA ILE A 466 11.71 -33.89 10.77
C ILE A 466 11.82 -33.48 12.25
N ASN A 467 12.54 -34.32 12.98
CA ASN A 467 12.38 -34.66 14.40
C ASN A 467 13.54 -34.11 15.26
N ARG A 468 13.28 -33.85 16.56
CA ARG A 468 14.20 -33.63 17.72
C ARG A 468 14.93 -32.28 17.81
N LYS A 469 15.19 -31.64 18.97
CA LYS A 469 14.96 -31.86 20.43
C LYS A 469 15.28 -30.55 21.20
N ARG A 470 14.47 -30.19 22.22
CA ARG A 470 14.69 -29.33 23.45
C ARG A 470 15.37 -27.94 23.28
N GLN A 471 14.92 -26.82 23.88
CA GLN A 471 14.47 -26.63 25.26
C GLN A 471 13.75 -25.27 25.46
N THR A 472 12.68 -25.29 26.27
CA THR A 472 12.04 -24.22 27.10
C THR A 472 11.63 -22.87 26.49
N SER A 473 10.32 -22.70 26.27
CA SER A 473 9.57 -21.43 26.44
C SER A 473 8.06 -21.70 26.57
N VAL A 474 7.59 -21.99 27.79
CA VAL A 474 6.15 -22.20 28.07
C VAL A 474 5.35 -20.89 27.92
N GLU A 475 6.01 -19.73 27.94
CA GLU A 475 5.35 -18.43 27.73
C GLU A 475 5.17 -18.04 26.25
N MET A 476 5.87 -18.68 25.32
CA MET A 476 5.73 -18.40 23.88
C MET A 476 4.69 -19.32 23.22
N PHE A 477 4.40 -20.49 23.81
CA PHE A 477 3.46 -21.46 23.24
C PHE A 477 1.98 -21.11 23.47
N VAL A 478 1.65 -20.45 24.60
CA VAL A 478 0.27 -20.00 24.90
C VAL A 478 -0.12 -18.80 24.03
N PHE A 479 0.84 -17.95 23.66
CA PHE A 479 0.61 -16.78 22.79
C PHE A 479 0.41 -17.18 21.31
N ILE A 480 1.07 -18.25 20.86
CA ILE A 480 0.98 -18.76 19.48
C ILE A 480 -0.28 -19.62 19.29
N LEU A 481 -0.68 -20.43 20.28
CA LEU A 481 -1.91 -21.24 20.20
C LEU A 481 -3.19 -20.39 20.19
N LYS A 482 -3.28 -19.30 20.97
CA LYS A 482 -4.43 -18.38 20.95
C LYS A 482 -4.57 -17.60 19.62
N ARG A 483 -3.47 -17.35 18.90
CA ARG A 483 -3.48 -16.63 17.61
C ARG A 483 -3.85 -17.54 16.43
N ILE A 484 -3.47 -18.81 16.49
CA ILE A 484 -3.76 -19.80 15.43
C ILE A 484 -5.21 -20.30 15.52
N THR A 485 -5.76 -20.48 16.73
CA THR A 485 -7.18 -20.88 16.88
C THR A 485 -8.15 -19.78 16.45
N HIS A 486 -7.82 -18.51 16.67
CA HIS A 486 -8.66 -17.38 16.21
C HIS A 486 -8.69 -17.27 14.67
N GLN A 487 -7.55 -17.47 13.99
CA GLN A 487 -7.51 -17.40 12.53
C GLN A 487 -8.17 -18.60 11.84
N ILE A 488 -8.04 -19.81 12.39
CA ILE A 488 -8.71 -21.00 11.85
C ILE A 488 -10.23 -20.93 12.09
N TRP A 489 -10.67 -20.41 13.24
CA TRP A 489 -12.10 -20.29 13.56
C TRP A 489 -12.80 -19.17 12.77
N CYS A 490 -12.12 -18.05 12.48
CA CYS A 490 -12.63 -17.00 11.58
C CYS A 490 -12.86 -17.51 10.15
N VAL A 491 -11.96 -18.36 9.62
CA VAL A 491 -12.07 -18.91 8.26
C VAL A 491 -13.18 -19.97 8.16
N ILE A 492 -13.35 -20.82 9.18
CA ILE A 492 -14.45 -21.80 9.24
C ILE A 492 -15.82 -21.09 9.41
N ARG A 493 -15.87 -19.97 10.14
CA ARG A 493 -17.10 -19.20 10.39
C ARG A 493 -17.53 -18.33 9.20
N PHE A 494 -16.60 -17.83 8.38
CA PHE A 494 -16.92 -17.10 7.13
C PHE A 494 -17.65 -18.00 6.11
N TYR A 495 -17.23 -19.26 5.99
CA TYR A 495 -17.92 -20.26 5.18
C TYR A 495 -19.32 -20.64 5.73
N GLY A 496 -19.50 -20.61 7.06
CA GLY A 496 -20.80 -20.85 7.71
C GLY A 496 -21.80 -19.71 7.51
N ILE A 497 -21.33 -18.46 7.62
CA ILE A 497 -22.15 -17.23 7.48
C ILE A 497 -22.57 -17.01 6.02
N MET A 498 -21.67 -17.21 5.04
CA MET A 498 -22.04 -17.13 3.62
C MET A 498 -23.10 -18.16 3.24
N LYS A 499 -23.03 -19.38 3.79
CA LYS A 499 -24.00 -20.44 3.54
C LYS A 499 -25.34 -20.19 4.24
N ALA A 500 -25.36 -19.45 5.35
CA ALA A 500 -26.57 -19.04 6.07
C ALA A 500 -27.27 -17.83 5.42
N ASN A 501 -26.52 -16.81 5.00
CA ASN A 501 -27.07 -15.63 4.29
C ASN A 501 -27.59 -15.99 2.89
N MET A 502 -26.90 -16.87 2.16
CA MET A 502 -27.40 -17.38 0.88
C MET A 502 -28.69 -18.20 1.07
N ARG A 503 -28.85 -18.91 2.19
CA ARG A 503 -30.05 -19.72 2.50
C ARG A 503 -31.23 -18.87 2.98
N ARG A 504 -30.98 -17.75 3.68
CA ARG A 504 -32.01 -16.75 4.08
C ARG A 504 -32.57 -15.96 2.90
N SER A 505 -31.71 -15.48 1.99
CA SER A 505 -32.13 -14.82 0.73
C SER A 505 -33.01 -15.74 -0.14
N LEU A 506 -32.69 -17.05 -0.17
CA LEU A 506 -33.45 -18.04 -0.93
C LEU A 506 -34.80 -18.38 -0.28
N SER A 507 -34.93 -18.36 1.05
CA SER A 507 -36.22 -18.63 1.71
C SER A 507 -37.20 -17.48 1.53
N MET A 508 -36.73 -16.24 1.61
CA MET A 508 -37.56 -15.02 1.47
C MET A 508 -38.25 -14.94 0.09
N ILE A 509 -37.51 -15.17 -0.99
CA ILE A 509 -38.08 -15.20 -2.36
C ILE A 509 -39.09 -16.36 -2.49
N GLY A 510 -38.80 -17.51 -1.88
CA GLY A 510 -39.70 -18.66 -1.85
C GLY A 510 -41.02 -18.35 -1.14
N ASP A 511 -40.97 -17.67 0.00
CA ASP A 511 -42.14 -17.29 0.79
C ASP A 511 -42.99 -16.23 0.08
N ASN A 512 -42.37 -15.28 -0.62
CA ASN A 512 -43.08 -14.29 -1.44
C ASN A 512 -43.81 -14.91 -2.64
N ILE A 513 -43.17 -15.84 -3.35
CA ILE A 513 -43.81 -16.60 -4.44
C ILE A 513 -44.99 -17.43 -3.90
N LYS A 514 -44.84 -18.01 -2.71
CA LYS A 514 -45.90 -18.79 -2.04
C LYS A 514 -47.05 -17.90 -1.59
N SER A 515 -46.76 -16.68 -1.12
CA SER A 515 -47.76 -15.67 -0.75
C SER A 515 -48.55 -15.23 -1.97
N LEU A 516 -47.86 -14.85 -3.06
CA LEU A 516 -48.48 -14.46 -4.33
C LEU A 516 -49.42 -15.54 -4.87
N ARG A 517 -49.00 -16.81 -4.85
CA ARG A 517 -49.84 -17.93 -5.26
C ARG A 517 -51.12 -18.05 -4.43
N ARG A 518 -51.03 -17.82 -3.12
CA ARG A 518 -52.18 -17.89 -2.20
C ARG A 518 -53.12 -16.71 -2.39
N THR A 519 -52.61 -15.51 -2.65
CA THR A 519 -53.45 -14.31 -2.91
C THR A 519 -54.30 -14.45 -4.17
N HIS A 520 -53.87 -15.29 -5.13
CA HIS A 520 -54.64 -15.61 -6.33
C HIS A 520 -55.44 -16.93 -6.23
N ASP A 521 -55.53 -17.56 -5.05
CA ASP A 521 -56.23 -18.82 -4.80
C ASP A 521 -55.81 -20.00 -5.70
N LEU A 522 -54.52 -20.09 -6.04
CA LEU A 522 -54.00 -21.10 -6.96
C LEU A 522 -53.35 -22.28 -6.25
N THR A 523 -53.55 -23.49 -6.78
CA THR A 523 -52.80 -24.67 -6.34
C THR A 523 -51.37 -24.67 -6.91
N GLN A 524 -50.42 -25.34 -6.25
CA GLN A 524 -49.03 -25.44 -6.75
C GLN A 524 -48.93 -25.97 -8.20
N PRO A 525 -49.67 -27.01 -8.64
CA PRO A 525 -49.66 -27.46 -10.03
C PRO A 525 -50.16 -26.41 -11.02
N GLU A 526 -51.20 -25.64 -10.66
CA GLU A 526 -51.80 -24.62 -11.52
C GLU A 526 -50.88 -23.41 -11.69
N PHE A 527 -50.27 -22.94 -10.60
CA PHE A 527 -49.27 -21.87 -10.63
C PHE A 527 -48.04 -22.28 -11.44
N ALA A 528 -47.53 -23.49 -11.22
CA ALA A 528 -46.39 -24.02 -11.97
C ALA A 528 -46.69 -24.10 -13.48
N LYS A 529 -47.89 -24.55 -13.86
CA LYS A 529 -48.33 -24.62 -15.26
C LYS A 529 -48.46 -23.23 -15.89
N MET A 530 -48.96 -22.24 -15.14
CA MET A 530 -49.06 -20.87 -15.64
C MET A 530 -47.70 -20.22 -15.85
N VAL A 531 -46.74 -20.43 -14.95
CA VAL A 531 -45.38 -19.87 -15.09
C VAL A 531 -44.50 -20.67 -16.06
N GLY A 532 -44.87 -21.91 -16.39
CA GLY A 532 -44.16 -22.77 -17.33
C GLY A 532 -43.06 -23.64 -16.70
N ILE A 533 -43.19 -23.98 -15.42
CA ILE A 533 -42.24 -24.82 -14.67
C ILE A 533 -42.89 -26.09 -14.12
N SER A 534 -42.08 -27.06 -13.69
CA SER A 534 -42.60 -28.26 -13.03
C SER A 534 -43.07 -27.98 -11.60
N ARG A 535 -44.09 -28.71 -11.12
CA ARG A 535 -44.55 -28.64 -9.71
C ARG A 535 -43.41 -28.87 -8.72
N ASN A 536 -42.50 -29.79 -9.04
CA ASN A 536 -41.38 -30.13 -8.19
C ASN A 536 -40.35 -29.00 -8.11
N SER A 537 -40.13 -28.27 -9.21
CA SER A 537 -39.28 -27.07 -9.21
C SER A 537 -39.91 -25.96 -8.37
N LEU A 538 -41.21 -25.68 -8.56
CA LEU A 538 -41.93 -24.69 -7.75
C LEU A 538 -41.86 -25.01 -6.25
N SER A 539 -42.06 -26.28 -5.87
CA SER A 539 -41.94 -26.70 -4.47
C SER A 539 -40.53 -26.49 -3.90
N ARG A 540 -39.47 -26.65 -4.70
CA ARG A 540 -38.10 -26.40 -4.23
C ARG A 540 -37.82 -24.91 -4.04
N TYR A 541 -38.40 -24.07 -4.89
CA TYR A 541 -38.31 -22.62 -4.80
C TYR A 541 -39.09 -22.09 -3.60
N GLU A 542 -40.36 -22.49 -3.41
CA GLU A 542 -41.18 -22.10 -2.25
C GLU A 542 -40.58 -22.54 -0.90
N ASN A 543 -39.73 -23.58 -0.90
CA ASN A 543 -39.05 -24.08 0.30
C ASN A 543 -37.60 -23.55 0.45
N GLY A 544 -37.15 -22.62 -0.41
CA GLY A 544 -35.81 -22.02 -0.35
C GLY A 544 -34.64 -22.98 -0.58
N THR A 545 -34.89 -24.15 -1.17
CA THR A 545 -33.88 -25.19 -1.40
C THR A 545 -33.13 -25.05 -2.73
N SER A 546 -33.62 -24.20 -3.63
CA SER A 546 -33.02 -23.96 -4.94
C SER A 546 -33.18 -22.49 -5.33
N LYS A 547 -32.20 -21.95 -6.05
CA LYS A 547 -32.23 -20.57 -6.54
C LYS A 547 -33.21 -20.40 -7.69
N VAL A 548 -34.03 -19.36 -7.61
CA VAL A 548 -34.94 -18.93 -8.67
C VAL A 548 -34.12 -18.12 -9.68
N SER A 549 -34.22 -18.43 -10.97
CA SER A 549 -33.55 -17.64 -12.01
C SER A 549 -34.26 -16.30 -12.21
N THR A 550 -33.51 -15.28 -12.64
CA THR A 550 -34.07 -13.94 -12.91
C THR A 550 -35.10 -13.96 -14.03
N GLU A 551 -34.88 -14.76 -15.07
CA GLU A 551 -35.83 -15.00 -16.17
C GLU A 551 -37.17 -15.56 -15.68
N LEU A 552 -37.14 -16.40 -14.64
CA LEU A 552 -38.34 -16.98 -14.04
C LEU A 552 -39.07 -15.95 -13.17
N ILE A 553 -38.35 -15.08 -12.46
CA ILE A 553 -38.93 -13.97 -11.70
C ILE A 553 -39.63 -12.99 -12.65
N ASP A 554 -38.98 -12.62 -13.75
CA ASP A 554 -39.58 -11.75 -14.78
C ASP A 554 -40.85 -12.36 -15.38
N CYS A 555 -40.86 -13.67 -15.64
CA CYS A 555 -42.04 -14.39 -16.11
C CYS A 555 -43.20 -14.31 -15.09
N ILE A 556 -42.90 -14.46 -13.79
CA ILE A 556 -43.92 -14.34 -12.73
C ILE A 556 -44.43 -12.89 -12.65
N CYS A 557 -43.53 -11.90 -12.65
CA CYS A 557 -43.90 -10.48 -12.65
C CYS A 557 -44.83 -10.12 -13.82
N GLN A 558 -44.50 -10.57 -15.03
CA GLN A 558 -45.32 -10.31 -16.22
C GLN A 558 -46.68 -11.01 -16.18
N LYS A 559 -46.75 -12.26 -15.71
CA LYS A 559 -48.01 -13.02 -15.72
C LYS A 559 -48.99 -12.62 -14.61
N PHE A 560 -48.48 -12.17 -13.47
CA PHE A 560 -49.30 -11.78 -12.33
C PHE A 560 -49.38 -10.26 -12.14
N ASN A 561 -48.75 -9.48 -13.03
CA ASN A 561 -48.72 -8.03 -13.00
C ASN A 561 -48.26 -7.47 -11.64
N VAL A 562 -47.16 -8.03 -11.13
CA VAL A 562 -46.52 -7.63 -9.86
C VAL A 562 -45.14 -7.05 -10.13
N SER A 563 -44.72 -6.10 -9.30
CA SER A 563 -43.39 -5.50 -9.39
C SER A 563 -42.32 -6.53 -9.05
N TYR A 564 -41.12 -6.35 -9.61
CA TYR A 564 -39.96 -7.16 -9.25
C TYR A 564 -39.66 -7.08 -7.73
N VAL A 565 -39.93 -5.91 -7.14
CA VAL A 565 -39.78 -5.65 -5.70
C VAL A 565 -40.76 -6.49 -4.87
N ASP A 566 -41.96 -6.78 -5.37
CA ASP A 566 -42.98 -7.56 -4.66
C ASP A 566 -42.60 -9.05 -4.53
N ILE A 567 -41.77 -9.55 -5.45
CA ILE A 567 -41.28 -10.94 -5.42
C ILE A 567 -39.96 -11.04 -4.65
N VAL A 568 -39.04 -10.12 -4.89
CA VAL A 568 -37.70 -10.17 -4.29
C VAL A 568 -37.68 -9.61 -2.87
N GLY A 569 -38.70 -8.83 -2.48
CA GLY A 569 -38.85 -8.22 -1.16
C GLY A 569 -38.06 -6.91 -1.04
N GLU A 570 -38.67 -5.93 -0.37
CA GLU A 570 -38.06 -4.64 -0.01
C GLU A 570 -37.48 -4.72 1.42
N ASP A 571 -36.75 -5.79 1.75
CA ASP A 571 -36.01 -5.82 3.00
C ASP A 571 -34.63 -5.20 2.79
N LYS A 572 -34.40 -4.12 3.53
CA LYS A 572 -33.22 -3.26 3.66
C LYS A 572 -31.91 -4.00 3.40
N MET A 573 -31.57 -4.21 2.13
CA MET A 573 -30.18 -4.33 1.74
C MET A 573 -29.60 -2.96 2.07
N LEU A 574 -28.83 -2.89 3.16
CA LEU A 574 -27.89 -1.80 3.35
C LEU A 574 -27.23 -1.58 1.99
N THR A 575 -27.33 -0.36 1.47
CA THR A 575 -26.56 -0.02 0.28
C THR A 575 -25.08 -0.37 0.55
N PRO A 576 -24.24 -0.65 -0.46
CA PRO A 576 -22.83 -0.96 -0.21
C PRO A 576 -22.10 0.08 0.65
N VAL A 577 -22.61 1.32 0.66
CA VAL A 577 -22.16 2.42 1.52
C VAL A 577 -22.65 2.22 2.96
N GLU A 578 -23.93 1.95 3.18
CA GLU A 578 -24.50 1.70 4.50
C GLU A 578 -23.96 0.40 5.14
N ASP A 579 -23.65 -0.62 4.35
CA ASP A 579 -23.06 -1.89 4.82
C ASP A 579 -21.61 -1.67 5.28
N TYR A 580 -20.87 -0.85 4.53
CA TYR A 580 -19.55 -0.40 4.94
C TYR A 580 -19.59 0.49 6.19
N GLN A 581 -20.54 1.41 6.28
CA GLN A 581 -20.76 2.24 7.46
C GLN A 581 -21.15 1.40 8.68
N LEU A 582 -21.98 0.38 8.51
CA LEU A 582 -22.34 -0.56 9.57
C LEU A 582 -21.10 -1.35 10.02
N THR A 583 -20.29 -1.82 9.07
CA THR A 583 -19.02 -2.52 9.35
C THR A 583 -18.04 -1.64 10.13
N LEU A 584 -17.88 -0.37 9.75
CA LEU A 584 -17.05 0.58 10.49
C LEU A 584 -17.58 0.84 11.90
N LYS A 585 -18.91 1.01 12.06
CA LYS A 585 -19.52 1.18 13.39
C LYS A 585 -19.35 -0.08 14.25
N ILE A 586 -19.44 -1.28 13.67
CA ILE A 586 -19.15 -2.55 14.34
C ILE A 586 -17.70 -2.59 14.84
N GLU A 587 -16.73 -2.18 14.01
CA GLU A 587 -15.32 -2.11 14.40
C GLU A 587 -15.08 -1.11 15.54
N ILE A 588 -15.69 0.08 15.47
CA ILE A 588 -15.59 1.11 16.51
C ILE A 588 -16.15 0.59 17.85
N ILE A 589 -17.34 0.00 17.85
CA ILE A 589 -17.95 -0.56 19.07
C ILE A 589 -17.12 -1.72 19.61
N LYS A 590 -16.54 -2.56 18.74
CA LYS A 590 -15.66 -3.65 19.16
C LYS A 590 -14.40 -3.14 19.84
N GLU A 591 -13.73 -2.14 19.26
CA GLU A 591 -12.53 -1.54 19.86
C GLU A 591 -12.85 -0.89 21.21
N ARG A 592 -13.96 -0.15 21.27
CA ARG A 592 -14.45 0.47 22.52
C ARG A 592 -14.79 -0.59 23.58
N GLY A 593 -15.51 -1.64 23.20
CA GLY A 593 -15.83 -2.76 24.07
C GLY A 593 -14.58 -3.45 24.60
N ALA A 594 -13.57 -3.69 23.76
CA ALA A 594 -12.31 -4.30 24.17
C ALA A 594 -11.53 -3.42 25.16
N ALA A 595 -11.56 -2.10 24.98
CA ALA A 595 -10.96 -1.16 25.93
C ALA A 595 -11.69 -1.18 27.28
N ILE A 596 -13.03 -1.19 27.29
CA ILE A 596 -13.84 -1.29 28.51
C ILE A 596 -13.62 -2.63 29.21
N LEU A 597 -13.55 -3.74 28.46
CA LEU A 597 -13.27 -5.07 28.98
C LEU A 597 -11.88 -5.13 29.64
N SER A 598 -10.87 -4.47 29.04
CA SER A 598 -9.54 -4.34 29.66
C SER A 598 -9.56 -3.51 30.95
N LYS A 599 -10.43 -2.49 31.05
CA LYS A 599 -10.63 -1.74 32.30
C LYS A 599 -11.32 -2.60 33.37
N LEU A 600 -12.32 -3.41 32.97
CA LEU A 600 -13.00 -4.36 33.86
C LEU A 600 -12.04 -5.38 34.45
N TYR A 601 -11.21 -6.02 33.62
CA TYR A 601 -10.22 -6.99 34.11
C TYR A 601 -9.24 -6.35 35.09
N ARG A 602 -8.74 -5.14 34.79
CA ARG A 602 -7.88 -4.41 35.74
C ARG A 602 -8.57 -4.10 37.06
N TYR A 603 -9.87 -3.81 37.04
CA TYR A 603 -10.64 -3.59 38.26
C TYR A 603 -10.83 -4.89 39.04
N GLN A 604 -11.19 -5.99 38.37
CA GLN A 604 -11.32 -7.30 39.00
C GLN A 604 -10.01 -7.76 39.65
N ASP A 605 -8.88 -7.59 38.95
CA ASP A 605 -7.54 -7.85 39.47
C ASP A 605 -7.24 -6.99 40.70
N SER A 606 -7.65 -5.72 40.70
CA SER A 606 -7.43 -4.80 41.85
C SER A 606 -8.28 -5.14 43.08
N GLN A 607 -9.33 -5.95 42.90
CA GLN A 607 -10.23 -6.39 43.96
C GLN A 607 -10.02 -7.87 44.34
N ASP A 608 -8.97 -8.52 43.82
CA ASP A 608 -8.68 -9.95 43.98
C ASP A 608 -9.88 -10.86 43.67
N ILE A 609 -10.70 -10.49 42.67
CA ILE A 609 -11.84 -11.31 42.23
C ILE A 609 -11.31 -12.46 41.36
N ALA A 610 -11.63 -13.70 41.74
CA ALA A 610 -11.23 -14.88 40.97
C ALA A 610 -11.92 -14.92 39.59
N PHE A 611 -11.16 -15.24 38.54
CA PHE A 611 -11.62 -15.19 37.16
C PHE A 611 -12.70 -16.23 36.82
N ASP A 612 -12.87 -17.26 37.64
CA ASP A 612 -13.83 -18.35 37.50
C ASP A 612 -15.02 -18.25 38.49
N ASP A 613 -15.11 -17.15 39.24
CA ASP A 613 -16.24 -16.89 40.15
C ASP A 613 -17.45 -16.36 39.38
N GLU A 614 -18.16 -17.27 38.69
CA GLU A 614 -19.40 -16.99 37.94
C GLU A 614 -20.54 -16.46 38.83
N SER A 615 -20.39 -16.48 40.16
CA SER A 615 -21.35 -15.88 41.09
C SER A 615 -21.13 -14.38 41.31
N ASN A 616 -19.95 -13.86 40.92
CA ASN A 616 -19.59 -12.47 41.09
C ASN A 616 -20.21 -11.60 39.96
N PRO A 617 -20.98 -10.53 40.29
CA PRO A 617 -21.61 -9.68 39.29
C PRO A 617 -20.63 -9.03 38.29
N TRP A 618 -19.38 -8.78 38.72
CA TRP A 618 -18.37 -8.21 37.84
C TRP A 618 -17.86 -9.21 36.81
N ILE A 619 -17.78 -10.50 37.18
CA ILE A 619 -17.40 -11.59 36.27
C ILE A 619 -18.51 -11.81 35.24
N LEU A 620 -19.77 -11.86 35.68
CA LEU A 620 -20.93 -11.94 34.78
C LEU A 620 -20.95 -10.82 33.74
N MET A 621 -20.62 -9.59 34.16
CA MET A 621 -20.56 -8.44 33.25
C MET A 621 -19.38 -8.52 32.29
N SER A 622 -18.21 -9.00 32.72
CA SER A 622 -17.09 -9.22 31.80
C SER A 622 -17.33 -10.36 30.83
N ASP A 623 -18.05 -11.40 31.23
CA ASP A 623 -18.38 -12.54 30.37
C ASP A 623 -19.42 -12.17 29.31
N ASP A 624 -20.48 -11.44 29.69
CA ASP A 624 -21.48 -10.96 28.74
C ASP A 624 -20.87 -9.95 27.75
N LEU A 625 -20.01 -9.04 28.22
CA LEU A 625 -19.27 -8.13 27.36
C LEU A 625 -18.28 -8.87 26.44
N ALA A 626 -17.59 -9.88 26.93
CA ALA A 626 -16.70 -10.71 26.13
C ALA A 626 -17.49 -11.51 25.07
N GLU A 627 -18.66 -12.04 25.42
CA GLU A 627 -19.54 -12.74 24.47
C GLU A 627 -20.05 -11.80 23.38
N LEU A 628 -20.40 -10.56 23.75
CA LEU A 628 -20.79 -9.52 22.82
C LEU A 628 -19.68 -9.23 21.80
N ILE A 629 -18.46 -8.91 22.28
CA ILE A 629 -17.30 -8.52 21.46
C ILE A 629 -16.82 -9.67 20.57
N ASN A 630 -16.85 -10.90 21.09
CA ASN A 630 -16.31 -12.06 20.38
C ASN A 630 -17.33 -12.72 19.45
N THR A 631 -18.63 -12.56 19.70
CA THR A 631 -19.65 -13.37 19.04
C THR A 631 -20.86 -12.58 18.56
N LYS A 632 -21.57 -11.85 19.43
CA LYS A 632 -22.87 -11.24 19.09
C LYS A 632 -22.74 -10.01 18.18
N ILE A 633 -21.66 -9.23 18.32
CA ILE A 633 -21.47 -7.98 17.56
C ILE A 633 -21.32 -8.19 16.04
N TYR A 634 -20.85 -9.37 15.63
CA TYR A 634 -20.72 -9.72 14.20
C TYR A 634 -22.00 -10.26 13.57
N LEU A 635 -23.05 -10.42 14.37
CA LEU A 635 -24.38 -10.84 13.90
C LEU A 635 -25.31 -9.65 13.67
N VAL A 636 -24.83 -8.43 13.93
CA VAL A 636 -25.60 -7.20 13.78
C VAL A 636 -25.80 -6.88 12.31
N ASP A 637 -27.04 -6.66 11.93
CA ASP A 637 -27.47 -6.32 10.57
C ASP A 637 -28.21 -4.99 10.48
N THR A 638 -28.37 -4.27 11.59
CA THR A 638 -29.06 -2.97 11.64
C THR A 638 -28.31 -1.94 12.49
N PHE A 639 -28.44 -0.66 12.12
CA PHE A 639 -27.88 0.45 12.90
C PHE A 639 -28.51 0.61 14.28
N ASP A 640 -29.77 0.20 14.46
CA ASP A 640 -30.47 0.30 15.75
C ASP A 640 -29.89 -0.66 16.81
N GLU A 641 -29.42 -1.83 16.38
CA GLU A 641 -28.73 -2.78 17.27
C GLU A 641 -27.34 -2.27 17.67
N ILE A 642 -26.65 -1.57 16.79
CA ILE A 642 -25.38 -0.87 17.09
C ILE A 642 -25.59 0.19 18.16
N GLU A 643 -26.62 1.03 18.04
CA GLU A 643 -26.91 2.05 19.06
C GLU A 643 -27.31 1.42 20.41
N ARG A 644 -28.01 0.28 20.40
CA ARG A 644 -28.28 -0.51 21.62
C ARG A 644 -26.98 -0.99 22.29
N TYR A 645 -26.05 -1.55 21.52
CA TYR A 645 -24.77 -1.99 22.09
C TYR A 645 -23.91 -0.83 22.56
N ASN A 646 -23.95 0.31 21.86
CA ASN A 646 -23.27 1.51 22.30
C ASN A 646 -23.82 2.01 23.66
N GLY A 647 -25.15 2.02 23.82
CA GLY A 647 -25.80 2.38 25.09
C GLY A 647 -25.52 1.38 26.23
N TYR A 648 -25.38 0.09 25.90
CA TYR A 648 -24.94 -0.93 26.86
C TYR A 648 -23.50 -0.67 27.33
N LEU A 649 -22.57 -0.38 26.42
CA LEU A 649 -21.18 -0.01 26.75
C LEU A 649 -21.12 1.26 27.61
N ASP A 650 -21.93 2.27 27.31
CA ASP A 650 -22.03 3.49 28.12
C ASP A 650 -22.47 3.19 29.56
N GLY A 651 -23.37 2.21 29.75
CA GLY A 651 -23.79 1.76 31.08
C GLY A 651 -22.64 1.16 31.89
N ILE A 652 -21.85 0.29 31.26
CA ILE A 652 -20.68 -0.34 31.88
C ILE A 652 -19.62 0.70 32.23
N GLU A 653 -19.33 1.62 31.32
CA GLU A 653 -18.31 2.65 31.53
C GLU A 653 -18.69 3.59 32.68
N ARG A 654 -19.96 4.01 32.76
CA ARG A 654 -20.46 4.79 33.92
C ARG A 654 -20.34 4.04 35.25
N MET A 655 -20.59 2.73 35.25
CA MET A 655 -20.43 1.92 36.47
C MET A 655 -18.96 1.84 36.91
N LEU A 656 -18.03 1.67 35.97
CA LEU A 656 -16.59 1.69 36.27
C LEU A 656 -16.13 3.04 36.81
N ASP A 657 -16.59 4.14 36.23
CA ASP A 657 -16.23 5.50 36.67
C ASP A 657 -16.73 5.79 38.08
N MET A 658 -17.98 5.41 38.41
CA MET A 658 -18.53 5.55 39.77
C MET A 658 -17.75 4.75 40.81
N VAL A 659 -17.27 3.57 40.44
CA VAL A 659 -16.46 2.72 41.32
C VAL A 659 -15.05 3.28 41.49
N HIS A 660 -14.45 3.82 40.43
CA HIS A 660 -13.14 4.46 40.49
C HIS A 660 -13.15 5.69 41.42
N HIS A 661 -14.24 6.47 41.40
CA HIS A 661 -14.43 7.59 42.33
C HIS A 661 -14.67 7.17 43.79
N ARG A 662 -15.23 5.98 44.06
CA ARG A 662 -15.36 5.42 45.41
C ARG A 662 -14.07 4.83 45.98
N VAL A 663 -13.09 4.51 45.13
CA VAL A 663 -11.76 4.00 45.56
C VAL A 663 -10.80 5.16 45.87
N LEU A 664 -11.08 6.37 45.35
CA LEU A 664 -10.29 7.59 45.57
C LEU A 664 -10.83 8.49 46.69
N ALA A 665 -12.07 8.25 47.15
CA ALA A 665 -12.70 8.90 48.29
C ALA A 665 -12.63 7.97 49.52
#